data_AF-A0A4D7B3B2-F1
#
_entry.id   AF-A0A4D7B3B2-F1
#
_cell.length_a   1.000
_cell.length_b   1.000
_cell.length_c   1.000
_cell.angle_alpha   90.00
_cell.angle_beta   90.00
_cell.angle_gamma   90.00
#
_symmetry.space_group_name_H-M   'P 1'
#
loop_
_entity.id
_entity.type
_entity.pdbx_description
1 polymer ?
#
loop_
_entity_poly.entity_id
_entity_poly.type
_entity_poly.pdbx_seq_one_letter_code
_entity_poly.pdbx_strand_id
1 'polypeptide(L)'
;MPKRLRPFQVVAPPAKRQHGPATAWSCLRYVAEIAPSMPGQTIALANQRDQALIWKAAAVHPMQALENEYQGIVHDAVRGIVDPDQRKEVESRAMGEFFLFDAGPPRLLGVPRGGEYRGERFPIMEDRLRHARKALRPLAESIQAQADPEDVRRSLLLVLREFDVVLGSFFTIPGSGRWGAPILDTAIREFAGLDRRIRRAANWQQFEAAWKQLDTGSAALEETFEKSVSAVQMFYAIEGFYLFRLLVRYRIESSEIIRSGDATAASKQLTKLIANGHPWLSTWLRDKLLELNALMQIVDPSGNTLFFLKGGRAIKYLEGQPQTGENDWDTQIVINPNLPAAQWYQLFQDIQNAVLLALQGFKRELYVLMQHEATTFQDELDTVALPAPVVVDPGPQPLDPDTPVADDEQIAERYRMNCKAELIDVGLPRNDTVEAMEQWAQLNGKLLIAADGMPYPGYLYYINEYLMLVREVFTGLSPSMGKAPARIERLYTILTLPDAGLEAAIQEERHHIPADLLAQSLAAIDQVHDLAVKRALICILSQFCRAYALDLDPNLAACFDGLFAGNLGNAAELAQYPADLNDAIRGYAQWRPAYRLLSDAVGYAQWISKAMSAHFEARGKFMEEQQALIGKFIQSIYAASVFSPGEELEAQIAVTGSLAAFLHADYTKFPRPGELQPVDVASLRIYAYNPEANPAIVMQLVAPLVTEYLDEYPGTFVEVAPMDPAGPLRLFWPSEVEIKPFKYAPLVITIGVARPGIWPLLAYIWDHPTLGLRDLIMEYRGRSAAVEEFGARARLKETTAALTEILLRAENPEPPPAPFGRHLMISSAAMAIGPKADYPASYYQDGTAYKITMTGNREALRQALTLPRSDQDRTLDLLVLNQDHGGIVGGAGQFGQWSAADLQTYLVEPMRRSGLRARILVLDFCVSTALLPTFAALCAEDGVLYSNVYSITEVIMTRDLWGRIKDDLAARDRNAIRAEINDEMTVITRGVTGLSHLPEVQHSTQEEIAGYLVRNPGDLDAVSAFFTFWEIGQIFYTAYGNSQTIWGQLRALIFSTLPGNIGPAERAILGYVPAQFANFNRDQVQAMVTARAVQILTAPQYQIERPPPANATFQQLWLHFNPYRCNVLALFTGLARCPTPFTVYDSGDQSLTLDTDLSAAPVPAPVAARINVVHHMSSQDVDEVLDILQSQAGQAVVQQLDPQVNYLQQ
;
A
#
# COMPACT_ATOMS: atom_id res chain seq x y z
N MET A 1 71.68 -3.26 -53.39
CA MET A 1 72.09 -2.13 -52.52
C MET A 1 71.49 -2.33 -51.14
N PRO A 2 72.27 -2.27 -50.05
CA PRO A 2 71.72 -2.16 -48.70
C PRO A 2 71.37 -0.70 -48.36
N LYS A 3 70.26 -0.46 -47.64
CA LYS A 3 70.01 0.81 -46.95
C LYS A 3 70.14 0.61 -45.44
N ARG A 4 70.64 1.64 -44.75
CA ARG A 4 71.23 1.55 -43.41
C ARG A 4 70.20 1.29 -42.31
N LEU A 5 70.64 0.53 -41.30
CA LEU A 5 70.05 0.51 -39.96
C LEU A 5 69.89 1.94 -39.40
N ARG A 6 68.80 2.18 -38.67
CA ARG A 6 68.73 3.21 -37.64
C ARG A 6 68.92 2.53 -36.28
N PRO A 7 69.54 3.18 -35.28
CA PRO A 7 69.80 2.56 -33.98
C PRO A 7 68.49 2.33 -33.20
N PHE A 8 68.50 1.34 -32.30
CA PHE A 8 67.46 1.19 -31.30
C PHE A 8 67.42 2.43 -30.41
N GLN A 9 66.29 3.17 -30.44
CA GLN A 9 66.03 4.21 -29.48
C GLN A 9 65.53 3.54 -28.20
N VAL A 10 66.42 3.40 -27.20
CA VAL A 10 66.02 2.96 -25.87
C VAL A 10 65.07 4.02 -25.32
N VAL A 11 63.78 3.69 -25.25
CA VAL A 11 62.81 4.47 -24.50
C VAL A 11 63.23 4.38 -23.04
N ALA A 12 63.62 5.51 -22.44
CA ALA A 12 63.89 5.57 -21.02
C ALA A 12 62.62 5.12 -20.25
N PRO A 13 62.75 4.39 -19.13
CA PRO A 13 61.59 4.09 -18.30
C PRO A 13 60.87 5.40 -17.94
N PRO A 14 59.52 5.38 -17.83
CA PRO A 14 58.77 6.58 -17.49
C PRO A 14 59.35 7.18 -16.21
N ALA A 15 59.68 8.47 -16.25
CA ALA A 15 60.32 9.13 -15.12
C ALA A 15 59.39 9.06 -13.91
N LYS A 16 59.80 8.34 -12.84
CA LYS A 16 59.06 8.31 -11.56
C LYS A 16 58.78 9.76 -11.17
N ARG A 17 57.50 10.10 -11.04
CA ARG A 17 57.07 11.42 -10.57
C ARG A 17 57.68 11.64 -9.19
N GLN A 18 58.32 12.78 -8.96
CA GLN A 18 58.84 13.13 -7.63
C GLN A 18 57.69 13.53 -6.71
N HIS A 19 57.00 12.52 -6.18
CA HIS A 19 56.06 12.70 -5.09
C HIS A 19 56.81 13.02 -3.78
N GLY A 20 56.13 13.71 -2.86
CA GLY A 20 56.61 13.86 -1.49
C GLY A 20 56.58 12.54 -0.71
N PRO A 21 56.97 12.54 0.57
CA PRO A 21 56.88 11.33 1.41
C PRO A 21 55.45 10.79 1.42
N ALA A 22 55.32 9.46 1.24
CA ALA A 22 54.04 8.79 1.12
C ALA A 22 53.20 8.95 2.41
N THR A 23 51.91 9.21 2.23
CA THR A 23 50.90 9.27 3.29
C THR A 23 49.59 8.69 2.77
N ALA A 24 48.72 8.21 3.67
CA ALA A 24 47.40 7.70 3.28
C ALA A 24 46.59 8.72 2.46
N TRP A 25 46.68 10.02 2.82
CA TRP A 25 46.04 11.10 2.06
C TRP A 25 46.61 11.18 0.64
N SER A 26 47.94 11.27 0.48
CA SER A 26 48.56 11.43 -0.85
C SER A 26 48.30 10.24 -1.79
N CYS A 27 48.16 9.03 -1.27
CA CYS A 27 47.82 7.86 -2.09
C CYS A 27 46.33 7.88 -2.48
N LEU A 28 45.41 8.21 -1.57
CA LEU A 28 44.00 8.44 -1.90
C LEU A 28 43.77 9.61 -2.89
N ARG A 29 44.67 10.60 -2.89
CA ARG A 29 44.73 11.66 -3.89
C ARG A 29 45.18 11.14 -5.25
N TYR A 30 46.24 10.33 -5.27
CA TYR A 30 46.77 9.74 -6.51
C TYR A 30 45.74 8.81 -7.18
N VAL A 31 44.93 8.07 -6.40
CA VAL A 31 43.75 7.34 -6.88
C VAL A 31 42.78 8.25 -7.65
N ALA A 32 42.50 9.47 -7.18
CA ALA A 32 41.64 10.42 -7.91
C ALA A 32 42.29 10.93 -9.20
N GLU A 33 43.62 11.06 -9.24
CA GLU A 33 44.38 11.52 -10.40
C GLU A 33 44.51 10.46 -11.51
N ILE A 34 44.43 9.17 -11.18
CA ILE A 34 44.53 8.05 -12.16
C ILE A 34 43.18 7.40 -12.48
N ALA A 35 42.13 7.65 -11.70
CA ALA A 35 40.79 7.17 -11.99
C ALA A 35 40.25 7.77 -13.29
N PRO A 36 39.83 6.97 -14.28
CA PRO A 36 39.38 7.48 -15.57
C PRO A 36 38.06 8.25 -15.43
N SER A 37 38.06 9.50 -15.87
CA SER A 37 36.90 10.39 -15.97
C SER A 37 36.47 10.60 -17.43
N MET A 38 35.27 11.15 -17.62
CA MET A 38 34.83 11.62 -18.94
C MET A 38 35.60 12.89 -19.34
N PRO A 39 35.75 13.20 -20.65
CA PRO A 39 36.34 14.46 -21.10
C PRO A 39 35.67 15.68 -20.43
N GLY A 40 36.46 16.65 -20.00
CA GLY A 40 35.98 17.83 -19.26
C GLY A 40 35.70 17.61 -17.76
N GLN A 41 35.65 16.34 -17.30
CA GLN A 41 35.41 16.01 -15.89
C GLN A 41 36.73 15.69 -15.14
N THR A 42 36.81 16.11 -13.88
CA THR A 42 37.93 15.82 -12.96
C THR A 42 37.42 15.17 -11.69
N ILE A 43 38.18 14.26 -11.09
CA ILE A 43 37.85 13.61 -9.81
C ILE A 43 38.75 14.18 -8.72
N ALA A 44 38.17 14.47 -7.55
CA ALA A 44 38.88 14.94 -6.36
C ALA A 44 38.47 14.17 -5.12
N LEU A 45 39.40 13.97 -4.17
CA LEU A 45 39.10 13.41 -2.86
C LEU A 45 38.23 14.40 -2.06
N ALA A 46 37.13 13.91 -1.48
CA ALA A 46 36.22 14.72 -0.67
C ALA A 46 36.56 14.64 0.84
N ASN A 47 35.87 15.45 1.65
CA ASN A 47 36.02 15.37 3.11
C ASN A 47 35.38 14.08 3.66
N GLN A 48 36.17 13.28 4.38
CA GLN A 48 35.77 11.97 4.91
C GLN A 48 34.94 12.09 6.20
N ARG A 49 33.80 12.79 6.10
CA ARG A 49 32.85 12.99 7.22
C ARG A 49 31.79 11.89 7.23
N ASP A 50 31.55 11.32 8.40
CA ASP A 50 30.45 10.37 8.65
C ASP A 50 29.09 11.04 8.46
N GLN A 51 28.12 10.33 7.89
CA GLN A 51 26.77 10.86 7.64
C GLN A 51 25.69 9.79 7.81
N ALA A 52 24.65 10.12 8.58
CA ALA A 52 23.37 9.45 8.54
C ALA A 52 22.41 10.25 7.65
N LEU A 53 21.93 9.62 6.58
CA LEU A 53 20.95 10.16 5.66
C LEU A 53 19.58 9.64 6.06
N ILE A 54 18.81 10.53 6.69
CA ILE A 54 17.53 10.25 7.32
C ILE A 54 16.47 11.25 6.87
N TRP A 55 15.25 10.76 6.73
CA TRP A 55 14.05 11.58 6.77
C TRP A 55 13.79 12.01 8.22
N LYS A 56 13.63 13.31 8.45
CA LYS A 56 13.22 13.86 9.76
C LYS A 56 11.80 14.38 9.64
N ALA A 57 10.88 13.79 10.41
CA ALA A 57 9.53 14.33 10.53
C ALA A 57 9.56 15.77 11.07
N ALA A 58 8.66 16.61 10.55
CA ALA A 58 8.40 17.93 11.09
C ALA A 58 7.64 17.85 12.43
N ALA A 59 8.36 17.41 13.48
CA ALA A 59 7.91 17.34 14.88
C ALA A 59 6.73 16.39 15.22
N VAL A 60 6.53 15.30 14.46
CA VAL A 60 5.56 14.23 14.76
C VAL A 60 6.27 12.91 15.13
N HIS A 61 5.64 12.09 15.98
CA HIS A 61 6.21 10.85 16.54
C HIS A 61 5.90 9.60 15.68
N PRO A 62 6.89 8.74 15.34
CA PRO A 62 6.75 7.65 14.36
C PRO A 62 6.07 6.38 14.91
N MET A 63 4.91 6.52 15.57
CA MET A 63 4.12 5.40 16.13
C MET A 63 2.60 5.69 16.21
N GLN A 64 2.10 6.80 15.63
CA GLN A 64 0.70 7.25 15.81
C GLN A 64 -0.03 7.52 14.49
N ALA A 65 -0.58 6.46 13.89
CA ALA A 65 -1.59 6.41 12.81
C ALA A 65 -1.28 7.09 11.45
N LEU A 66 -0.63 8.26 11.44
CA LEU A 66 -0.45 9.13 10.28
C LEU A 66 0.56 8.62 9.24
N GLU A 67 1.32 7.55 9.53
CA GLU A 67 2.18 6.92 8.51
C GLU A 67 1.34 6.42 7.32
N ASN A 68 0.11 5.95 7.56
CA ASN A 68 -0.83 5.58 6.49
C ASN A 68 -1.16 6.78 5.59
N GLU A 69 -1.54 7.92 6.16
CA GLU A 69 -1.94 9.10 5.39
C GLU A 69 -0.77 9.68 4.59
N TYR A 70 0.42 9.79 5.20
CA TYR A 70 1.61 10.29 4.50
C TYR A 70 2.10 9.31 3.42
N GLN A 71 2.05 7.99 3.66
CA GLN A 71 2.32 6.99 2.63
C GLN A 71 1.28 7.08 1.50
N GLY A 72 0.00 7.24 1.82
CA GLY A 72 -1.08 7.47 0.86
C GLY A 72 -0.81 8.67 -0.05
N ILE A 73 -0.48 9.84 0.51
CA ILE A 73 -0.18 11.06 -0.26
C ILE A 73 1.06 10.86 -1.16
N VAL A 74 2.10 10.16 -0.68
CA VAL A 74 3.31 9.88 -1.47
C VAL A 74 3.04 8.86 -2.58
N HIS A 75 2.29 7.79 -2.30
CA HIS A 75 1.83 6.81 -3.30
C HIS A 75 0.92 7.46 -4.37
N ASP A 76 0.10 8.42 -3.96
CA ASP A 76 -0.77 9.19 -4.85
C ASP A 76 0.02 10.13 -5.77
N ALA A 77 1.05 10.80 -5.25
CA ALA A 77 1.93 11.65 -6.05
C ALA A 77 2.66 10.87 -7.15
N VAL A 78 2.98 9.58 -6.92
CA VAL A 78 3.65 8.71 -7.92
C VAL A 78 2.69 7.88 -8.77
N ARG A 79 1.37 8.05 -8.61
CA ARG A 79 0.36 7.23 -9.28
C ARG A 79 0.43 7.39 -10.81
N GLY A 80 0.42 6.27 -11.53
CA GLY A 80 0.54 6.26 -12.99
C GLY A 80 1.94 6.54 -13.56
N ILE A 81 2.95 6.82 -12.74
CA ILE A 81 4.33 7.00 -13.21
C ILE A 81 4.98 5.62 -13.44
N VAL A 82 5.21 5.30 -14.71
CA VAL A 82 5.78 4.01 -15.17
C VAL A 82 7.32 4.05 -15.20
N ASP A 83 7.94 5.20 -15.44
CA ASP A 83 9.41 5.34 -15.38
C ASP A 83 9.92 5.25 -13.93
N PRO A 84 10.73 4.24 -13.57
CA PRO A 84 11.22 4.08 -12.20
C PRO A 84 12.09 5.23 -11.68
N ASP A 85 12.75 6.01 -12.53
CA ASP A 85 13.60 7.11 -12.08
C ASP A 85 12.80 8.42 -11.90
N GLN A 86 11.88 8.76 -12.82
CA GLN A 86 10.87 9.80 -12.59
C GLN A 86 10.03 9.49 -11.34
N ARG A 87 9.64 8.22 -11.14
CA ARG A 87 8.85 7.78 -9.98
C ARG A 87 9.55 8.16 -8.67
N LYS A 88 10.82 7.76 -8.50
CA LYS A 88 11.64 8.09 -7.32
C LYS A 88 11.81 9.59 -7.11
N GLU A 89 11.93 10.37 -8.19
CA GLU A 89 12.08 11.83 -8.08
C GLU A 89 10.81 12.47 -7.52
N VAL A 90 9.64 12.06 -8.01
CA VAL A 90 8.34 12.55 -7.52
C VAL A 90 8.04 12.02 -6.12
N GLU A 91 8.39 10.76 -5.81
CA GLU A 91 8.32 10.18 -4.46
C GLU A 91 9.14 11.00 -3.45
N SER A 92 10.41 11.25 -3.79
CA SER A 92 11.33 12.04 -2.96
C SER A 92 10.86 13.49 -2.79
N ARG A 93 10.17 14.05 -3.80
CA ARG A 93 9.60 15.39 -3.77
C ARG A 93 8.40 15.45 -2.83
N ALA A 94 7.45 14.52 -2.96
CA ALA A 94 6.27 14.42 -2.09
C ALA A 94 6.65 14.10 -0.64
N MET A 95 7.59 13.18 -0.41
CA MET A 95 8.17 12.96 0.92
C MET A 95 8.82 14.24 1.48
N GLY A 96 9.46 15.05 0.62
CA GLY A 96 10.07 16.33 0.97
C GLY A 96 9.10 17.41 1.46
N GLU A 97 7.79 17.27 1.23
CA GLU A 97 6.77 18.19 1.73
C GLU A 97 6.45 17.94 3.23
N PHE A 98 6.60 16.70 3.70
CA PHE A 98 6.28 16.27 5.09
C PHE A 98 7.52 15.98 5.94
N PHE A 99 8.61 15.56 5.30
CA PHE A 99 9.84 15.10 5.94
C PHE A 99 11.06 15.85 5.41
N LEU A 100 11.85 16.44 6.30
CA LEU A 100 13.12 17.05 5.94
C LEU A 100 14.17 15.97 5.73
N PHE A 101 14.62 15.77 4.48
CA PHE A 101 15.81 14.96 4.19
C PHE A 101 17.06 15.69 4.69
N ASP A 102 17.72 15.17 5.72
CA ASP A 102 18.87 15.84 6.34
C ASP A 102 20.05 14.88 6.60
N ALA A 103 21.25 15.37 6.34
CA ALA A 103 22.51 14.66 6.48
C ALA A 103 23.12 14.91 7.87
N GLY A 104 22.55 14.27 8.89
CA GLY A 104 23.06 14.34 10.26
C GLY A 104 24.36 13.54 10.47
N PRO A 105 25.08 13.74 11.59
CA PRO A 105 26.06 12.76 12.05
C PRO A 105 25.33 11.47 12.49
N PRO A 106 25.90 10.26 12.27
CA PRO A 106 25.35 9.02 12.82
C PRO A 106 25.20 9.06 14.34
N ARG A 107 24.20 8.32 14.84
CA ARG A 107 23.89 8.18 16.26
C ARG A 107 23.42 6.76 16.55
N LEU A 108 23.49 6.39 17.82
CA LEU A 108 22.85 5.19 18.33
C LEU A 108 21.33 5.40 18.40
N LEU A 109 20.55 4.41 17.97
CA LEU A 109 19.11 4.35 18.15
C LEU A 109 18.76 3.93 19.59
N GLY A 110 17.67 4.47 20.13
CA GLY A 110 17.22 4.25 21.51
C GLY A 110 18.02 4.97 22.61
N VAL A 111 19.21 5.50 22.31
CA VAL A 111 20.10 6.11 23.31
C VAL A 111 19.93 7.64 23.32
N PRO A 112 19.51 8.26 24.45
CA PRO A 112 19.40 9.71 24.56
C PRO A 112 20.80 10.38 24.54
N ARG A 113 20.86 11.65 24.15
CA ARG A 113 22.13 12.37 23.93
C ARG A 113 22.97 12.47 25.21
N GLY A 114 24.05 11.68 25.30
CA GLY A 114 24.92 11.60 26.47
C GLY A 114 24.40 10.67 27.59
N GLY A 115 23.40 9.85 27.27
CA GLY A 115 23.02 8.67 28.04
C GLY A 115 24.00 7.51 27.82
N GLU A 116 23.88 6.48 28.64
CA GLU A 116 24.77 5.34 28.68
C GLU A 116 24.31 4.21 27.75
N TYR A 117 25.24 3.52 27.11
CA TYR A 117 24.98 2.33 26.30
C TYR A 117 26.00 1.24 26.65
N ARG A 118 25.49 0.06 27.07
CA ARG A 118 26.30 -1.11 27.48
C ARG A 118 27.44 -0.78 28.47
N GLY A 119 27.20 0.13 29.42
CA GLY A 119 28.16 0.57 30.44
C GLY A 119 29.04 1.78 30.05
N GLU A 120 28.97 2.25 28.81
CA GLU A 120 29.76 3.39 28.32
C GLU A 120 28.91 4.63 28.08
N ARG A 121 29.30 5.75 28.70
CA ARG A 121 28.60 7.05 28.60
C ARG A 121 28.85 7.78 27.28
N PHE A 122 29.98 7.52 26.64
CA PHE A 122 30.38 8.10 25.36
C PHE A 122 30.91 7.00 24.43
N PRO A 123 30.03 6.12 23.91
CA PRO A 123 30.43 4.98 23.07
C PRO A 123 30.98 5.43 21.70
N ILE A 124 30.52 6.57 21.18
CA ILE A 124 31.06 7.19 19.95
C ILE A 124 32.30 8.03 20.32
N MET A 125 33.46 7.63 19.82
CA MET A 125 34.75 8.23 20.19
C MET A 125 34.90 9.71 19.78
N GLU A 126 34.26 10.13 18.69
CA GLU A 126 34.21 11.54 18.28
C GLU A 126 33.46 12.41 19.31
N ASP A 127 32.37 11.90 19.90
CA ASP A 127 31.64 12.60 20.96
C ASP A 127 32.34 12.49 22.33
N ARG A 128 33.07 11.39 22.59
CA ARG A 128 33.96 11.26 23.76
C ARG A 128 35.07 12.32 23.74
N LEU A 129 35.75 12.47 22.61
CA LEU A 129 36.75 13.52 22.38
C LEU A 129 36.13 14.92 22.54
N ARG A 130 34.96 15.17 21.93
CA ARG A 130 34.24 16.44 22.02
C ARG A 130 33.85 16.78 23.48
N HIS A 131 33.45 15.79 24.27
CA HIS A 131 33.14 15.96 25.69
C HIS A 131 34.40 16.27 26.51
N ALA A 132 35.47 15.51 26.32
CA ALA A 132 36.73 15.72 27.03
C ALA A 132 37.39 17.07 26.68
N ARG A 133 37.37 17.50 25.40
CA ARG A 133 37.80 18.87 24.99
C ARG A 133 36.90 19.96 25.57
N LYS A 134 35.59 19.72 25.72
CA LYS A 134 34.70 20.65 26.44
C LYS A 134 35.04 20.75 27.94
N ALA A 135 35.38 19.63 28.58
CA ALA A 135 35.81 19.59 29.98
C ALA A 135 37.20 20.23 30.21
N LEU A 136 38.10 20.17 29.22
CA LEU A 136 39.43 20.78 29.29
C LEU A 136 39.41 22.32 29.32
N ARG A 137 38.47 22.95 28.60
CA ARG A 137 38.41 24.43 28.47
C ARG A 137 38.33 25.20 29.81
N PRO A 138 37.37 24.94 30.72
CA PRO A 138 37.28 25.68 32.00
C PRO A 138 38.44 25.40 32.96
N LEU A 139 39.28 24.39 32.71
CA LEU A 139 40.48 24.17 33.51
C LEU A 139 41.56 25.23 33.27
N ALA A 140 41.56 25.91 32.11
CA ALA A 140 42.43 27.06 31.86
C ALA A 140 42.12 28.20 32.85
N GLU A 141 40.84 28.56 32.96
CA GLU A 141 40.33 29.58 33.88
C GLU A 141 40.57 29.15 35.34
N SER A 142 40.35 27.87 35.67
CA SER A 142 40.58 27.32 37.01
C SER A 142 42.05 27.36 37.44
N ILE A 143 42.99 27.16 36.50
CA ILE A 143 44.44 27.28 36.72
C ILE A 143 44.85 28.75 36.88
N GLN A 144 44.30 29.65 36.06
CA GLN A 144 44.57 31.10 36.15
C GLN A 144 44.02 31.71 37.46
N ALA A 145 42.83 31.29 37.87
CA ALA A 145 42.18 31.70 39.11
C ALA A 145 42.76 31.03 40.37
N GLN A 146 43.68 30.07 40.22
CA GLN A 146 44.32 29.32 41.31
C GLN A 146 43.29 28.64 42.24
N ALA A 147 42.38 27.86 41.64
CA ALA A 147 41.37 27.06 42.33
C ALA A 147 41.99 25.95 43.22
N ASP A 148 41.17 25.03 43.76
CA ASP A 148 41.73 23.90 44.53
C ASP A 148 42.66 23.03 43.64
N PRO A 149 43.96 22.88 43.99
CA PRO A 149 44.90 22.13 43.18
C PRO A 149 44.65 20.63 43.15
N GLU A 150 43.94 20.04 44.13
CA GLU A 150 43.50 18.64 44.07
C GLU A 150 42.35 18.44 43.09
N ASP A 151 41.40 19.38 43.02
CA ASP A 151 40.28 19.30 42.06
C ASP A 151 40.76 19.59 40.63
N VAL A 152 41.68 20.54 40.43
CA VAL A 152 42.37 20.75 39.15
C VAL A 152 43.15 19.49 38.75
N ARG A 153 43.94 18.90 39.68
CA ARG A 153 44.68 17.66 39.42
C ARG A 153 43.75 16.49 39.07
N ARG A 154 42.65 16.31 39.80
CA ARG A 154 41.65 15.26 39.53
C ARG A 154 41.03 15.45 38.15
N SER A 155 40.67 16.68 37.81
CA SER A 155 40.03 17.02 36.52
C SER A 155 40.98 16.81 35.33
N LEU A 156 42.25 17.24 35.44
CA LEU A 156 43.27 16.99 34.42
C LEU A 156 43.54 15.49 34.22
N LEU A 157 43.56 14.69 35.30
CA LEU A 157 43.73 13.23 35.21
C LEU A 157 42.50 12.52 34.61
N LEU A 158 41.28 13.01 34.86
CA LEU A 158 40.07 12.50 34.23
C LEU A 158 40.07 12.81 32.73
N VAL A 159 40.38 14.05 32.33
CA VAL A 159 40.46 14.45 30.92
C VAL A 159 41.57 13.70 30.18
N LEU A 160 42.73 13.50 30.79
CA LEU A 160 43.81 12.66 30.22
C LEU A 160 43.31 11.23 29.97
N ARG A 161 42.65 10.60 30.94
CA ARG A 161 42.11 9.23 30.79
C ARG A 161 41.14 9.13 29.59
N GLU A 162 40.29 10.12 29.40
CA GLU A 162 39.35 10.14 28.29
C GLU A 162 40.05 10.31 26.92
N PHE A 163 41.13 11.10 26.86
CA PHE A 163 41.96 11.18 25.64
C PHE A 163 42.80 9.93 25.40
N ASP A 164 43.33 9.28 26.44
CA ASP A 164 44.05 8.01 26.34
C ASP A 164 43.16 6.89 25.78
N VAL A 165 41.87 6.85 26.17
CA VAL A 165 40.88 5.92 25.59
C VAL A 165 40.62 6.22 24.11
N VAL A 166 40.43 7.50 23.73
CA VAL A 166 40.24 7.89 22.33
C VAL A 166 41.49 7.55 21.50
N LEU A 167 42.69 7.83 22.00
CA LEU A 167 43.96 7.52 21.33
C LEU A 167 44.15 6.00 21.17
N GLY A 168 43.93 5.22 22.24
CA GLY A 168 43.99 3.76 22.21
C GLY A 168 43.02 3.13 21.21
N SER A 169 41.86 3.77 20.97
CA SER A 169 40.84 3.30 20.04
C SER A 169 41.22 3.33 18.54
N PHE A 170 42.42 3.83 18.19
CA PHE A 170 43.02 3.73 16.86
C PHE A 170 43.95 2.52 16.70
N PHE A 171 44.52 1.99 17.80
CA PHE A 171 45.60 1.00 17.79
C PHE A 171 45.12 -0.41 18.20
N THR A 172 43.93 -0.80 17.73
CA THR A 172 43.30 -2.10 18.02
C THR A 172 43.87 -3.25 17.18
N ILE A 173 44.45 -2.97 16.00
CA ILE A 173 45.16 -3.99 15.20
C ILE A 173 46.38 -4.49 16.01
N PRO A 174 46.58 -5.81 16.19
CA PRO A 174 47.70 -6.35 16.96
C PRO A 174 49.07 -5.83 16.51
N GLY A 175 49.80 -5.20 17.43
CA GLY A 175 51.12 -4.63 17.18
C GLY A 175 51.14 -3.21 16.60
N SER A 176 50.00 -2.66 16.18
CA SER A 176 49.91 -1.35 15.51
C SER A 176 50.37 -0.16 16.34
N GLY A 177 50.42 -0.26 17.68
CA GLY A 177 51.04 0.74 18.56
C GLY A 177 52.56 0.96 18.37
N ARG A 178 53.15 0.37 17.33
CA ARG A 178 54.52 0.65 16.84
C ARG A 178 54.55 1.24 15.43
N TRP A 179 53.41 1.35 14.75
CA TRP A 179 53.28 1.93 13.42
C TRP A 179 53.21 3.46 13.56
N GLY A 180 54.07 4.18 12.83
CA GLY A 180 54.11 5.63 12.86
C GLY A 180 52.90 6.22 12.13
N ALA A 181 52.20 7.16 12.76
CA ALA A 181 51.04 7.82 12.19
C ALA A 181 51.15 9.34 12.50
N PRO A 182 51.70 10.17 11.60
CA PRO A 182 52.32 11.46 11.95
C PRO A 182 51.50 12.44 12.80
N ILE A 183 50.17 12.43 12.66
CA ILE A 183 49.26 13.26 13.47
C ILE A 183 49.08 12.64 14.87
N LEU A 184 48.72 11.35 14.94
CA LEU A 184 48.60 10.58 16.19
C LEU A 184 49.92 10.52 16.99
N ASP A 185 51.06 10.45 16.31
CA ASP A 185 52.39 10.51 16.94
C ASP A 185 52.55 11.79 17.80
N THR A 186 51.85 12.86 17.46
CA THR A 186 51.84 14.11 18.25
C THR A 186 51.03 13.95 19.54
N ALA A 187 49.85 13.33 19.50
CA ALA A 187 49.09 12.99 20.69
C ALA A 187 49.88 12.04 21.61
N ILE A 188 50.53 11.01 21.04
CA ILE A 188 51.40 10.07 21.75
C ILE A 188 52.53 10.81 22.48
N ARG A 189 53.24 11.73 21.81
CA ARG A 189 54.35 12.49 22.42
C ARG A 189 53.89 13.39 23.57
N GLU A 190 52.76 14.09 23.43
CA GLU A 190 52.30 15.00 24.48
C GLU A 190 51.77 14.26 25.72
N PHE A 191 50.99 13.19 25.54
CA PHE A 191 50.43 12.41 26.65
C PHE A 191 51.46 11.50 27.34
N ALA A 192 52.60 11.19 26.70
CA ALA A 192 53.63 10.29 27.23
C ALA A 192 54.08 10.66 28.66
N GLY A 193 53.68 9.85 29.65
CA GLY A 193 53.99 10.09 31.07
C GLY A 193 53.45 11.41 31.63
N LEU A 194 52.43 11.99 31.01
CA LEU A 194 51.76 13.20 31.47
C LEU A 194 51.00 12.95 32.79
N ASP A 195 50.53 11.72 33.00
CA ASP A 195 49.92 11.23 34.25
C ASP A 195 50.82 11.50 35.48
N ARG A 196 52.10 11.13 35.39
CA ARG A 196 53.12 11.29 36.45
C ARG A 196 53.50 12.74 36.62
N ARG A 197 53.41 13.55 35.57
CA ARG A 197 53.67 15.00 35.60
C ARG A 197 52.53 15.74 36.30
N ILE A 198 51.27 15.45 35.97
CA ILE A 198 50.08 15.99 36.66
C ILE A 198 50.05 15.56 38.14
N ARG A 199 50.31 14.27 38.44
CA ARG A 199 50.37 13.76 39.82
C ARG A 199 51.47 14.39 40.68
N ARG A 200 52.55 14.88 40.05
CA ARG A 200 53.70 15.52 40.73
C ARG A 200 53.71 17.05 40.61
N ALA A 201 52.68 17.65 40.00
CA ALA A 201 52.56 19.10 39.88
C ALA A 201 52.45 19.73 41.28
N ALA A 202 53.42 20.58 41.62
CA ALA A 202 53.57 21.24 42.91
C ALA A 202 53.42 22.77 42.82
N ASN A 203 53.16 23.31 41.62
CA ASN A 203 52.87 24.72 41.39
C ASN A 203 52.01 24.94 40.14
N TRP A 204 51.46 26.14 39.99
CA TRP A 204 50.54 26.48 38.90
C TRP A 204 51.18 26.46 37.51
N GLN A 205 52.48 26.77 37.39
CA GLN A 205 53.20 26.68 36.11
C GLN A 205 53.28 25.23 35.59
N GLN A 206 53.38 24.24 36.49
CA GLN A 206 53.36 22.82 36.13
C GLN A 206 51.95 22.34 35.73
N PHE A 207 50.89 22.87 36.36
CA PHE A 207 49.52 22.62 35.92
C PHE A 207 49.21 23.26 34.56
N GLU A 208 49.63 24.52 34.34
CA GLU A 208 49.48 25.22 33.06
C GLU A 208 50.22 24.49 31.93
N ALA A 209 51.45 24.04 32.18
CA ALA A 209 52.21 23.24 31.23
C ALA A 209 51.50 21.92 30.88
N ALA A 210 50.99 21.20 31.89
CA ALA A 210 50.24 19.97 31.66
C ALA A 210 48.94 20.20 30.87
N TRP A 211 48.21 21.29 31.17
CA TRP A 211 47.01 21.68 30.43
C TRP A 211 47.31 22.01 28.96
N LYS A 212 48.40 22.74 28.65
CA LYS A 212 48.82 23.02 27.27
C LYS A 212 49.16 21.75 26.49
N GLN A 213 49.73 20.74 27.13
CA GLN A 213 50.00 19.45 26.48
C GLN A 213 48.74 18.62 26.23
N LEU A 214 47.76 18.67 27.15
CA LEU A 214 46.44 18.08 26.92
C LEU A 214 45.70 18.74 25.75
N ASP A 215 45.75 20.07 25.63
CA ASP A 215 45.09 20.77 24.51
C ASP A 215 45.81 20.47 23.18
N THR A 216 47.15 20.53 23.17
CA THR A 216 47.97 20.19 21.99
C THR A 216 47.72 18.76 21.51
N GLY A 217 47.77 17.77 22.40
CA GLY A 217 47.54 16.38 22.05
C GLY A 217 46.09 16.08 21.64
N SER A 218 45.10 16.73 22.26
CA SER A 218 43.69 16.56 21.88
C SER A 218 43.30 17.33 20.62
N ALA A 219 44.01 18.42 20.26
CA ALA A 219 43.91 19.05 18.95
C ALA A 219 44.44 18.12 17.84
N ALA A 220 45.53 17.37 18.08
CA ALA A 220 46.01 16.34 17.14
C ALA A 220 45.03 15.16 16.99
N LEU A 221 44.31 14.77 18.06
CA LEU A 221 43.20 13.81 17.95
C LEU A 221 42.04 14.38 17.10
N GLU A 222 41.67 15.65 17.30
CA GLU A 222 40.61 16.34 16.54
C GLU A 222 40.98 16.44 15.05
N GLU A 223 42.21 16.85 14.74
CA GLU A 223 42.78 16.87 13.39
C GLU A 223 42.79 15.48 12.72
N THR A 224 43.01 14.40 13.50
CA THR A 224 43.00 13.03 12.97
C THR A 224 41.59 12.62 12.52
N PHE A 225 40.54 13.02 13.23
CA PHE A 225 39.16 12.79 12.79
C PHE A 225 38.77 13.68 11.59
N GLU A 226 39.24 14.93 11.53
CA GLU A 226 39.01 15.80 10.36
C GLU A 226 39.73 15.31 9.10
N LYS A 227 40.95 14.77 9.25
CA LYS A 227 41.79 14.22 8.17
C LYS A 227 41.69 12.69 8.07
N SER A 228 40.52 12.12 8.38
CA SER A 228 40.27 10.69 8.24
C SER A 228 40.41 10.24 6.78
N VAL A 229 40.70 8.95 6.58
CA VAL A 229 40.89 8.31 5.26
C VAL A 229 39.59 7.71 4.70
N SER A 230 38.57 7.54 5.54
CA SER A 230 37.29 6.92 5.19
C SER A 230 36.15 7.50 6.03
N ALA A 231 34.92 7.32 5.57
CA ALA A 231 33.71 7.77 6.23
C ALA A 231 32.72 6.61 6.42
N VAL A 232 32.00 6.64 7.55
CA VAL A 232 30.83 5.78 7.78
C VAL A 232 29.58 6.47 7.25
N GLN A 233 28.83 5.82 6.35
CA GLN A 233 27.54 6.31 5.86
C GLN A 233 26.39 5.35 6.22
N MET A 234 25.32 5.90 6.78
CA MET A 234 24.13 5.16 7.20
C MET A 234 22.92 5.70 6.44
N PHE A 235 22.32 4.90 5.56
CA PHE A 235 21.15 5.26 4.77
C PHE A 235 19.91 4.58 5.34
N TYR A 236 18.89 5.37 5.68
CA TYR A 236 17.59 4.85 6.15
C TYR A 236 16.45 5.16 5.16
N ALA A 237 16.69 6.06 4.21
CA ALA A 237 15.73 6.54 3.24
C ALA A 237 15.41 5.57 2.07
N ILE A 238 16.10 4.42 1.96
CA ILE A 238 15.86 3.45 0.89
C ILE A 238 14.66 2.57 1.29
N GLU A 239 13.64 2.51 0.43
CA GLU A 239 12.36 1.82 0.65
C GLU A 239 12.50 0.38 1.16
N GLY A 240 13.25 -0.47 0.45
CA GLY A 240 13.32 -1.91 0.77
C GLY A 240 14.27 -2.31 1.91
N PHE A 241 15.27 -1.48 2.24
CA PHE A 241 16.36 -1.87 3.15
C PHE A 241 17.13 -0.68 3.75
N TYR A 242 17.65 -0.87 4.96
CA TYR A 242 18.69 0.00 5.54
C TYR A 242 20.06 -0.38 4.98
N LEU A 243 20.97 0.59 4.87
CA LEU A 243 22.28 0.37 4.25
C LEU A 243 23.39 1.11 5.00
N PHE A 244 24.35 0.35 5.52
CA PHE A 244 25.44 0.82 6.38
C PHE A 244 26.77 0.59 5.67
N ARG A 245 27.60 1.63 5.52
CA ARG A 245 28.76 1.61 4.63
C ARG A 245 30.02 2.13 5.29
N LEU A 246 31.16 1.49 5.03
CA LEU A 246 32.49 2.09 5.13
C LEU A 246 32.99 2.37 3.71
N LEU A 247 33.39 3.61 3.43
CA LEU A 247 33.79 4.03 2.09
C LEU A 247 34.78 5.19 2.08
N VAL A 248 35.43 5.41 0.93
CA VAL A 248 36.21 6.63 0.66
C VAL A 248 35.40 7.54 -0.25
N ARG A 249 35.19 8.78 0.16
CA ARG A 249 34.38 9.77 -0.54
C ARG A 249 35.19 10.56 -1.57
N TYR A 250 34.64 10.69 -2.76
CA TYR A 250 35.18 11.47 -3.88
C TYR A 250 34.12 12.43 -4.45
N ARG A 251 34.55 13.34 -5.32
CA ARG A 251 33.67 14.28 -6.04
C ARG A 251 34.14 14.44 -7.48
N ILE A 252 33.22 14.34 -8.43
CA ILE A 252 33.40 14.80 -9.80
C ILE A 252 33.20 16.32 -9.82
N GLU A 253 34.11 17.06 -10.45
CA GLU A 253 33.94 18.47 -10.82
C GLU A 253 34.03 18.64 -12.34
N SER A 254 33.13 19.46 -12.89
CA SER A 254 32.95 19.66 -14.34
C SER A 254 32.52 21.09 -14.64
N SER A 255 32.85 21.60 -15.83
CA SER A 255 32.26 22.83 -16.40
C SER A 255 30.87 22.60 -17.02
N GLU A 256 30.53 21.34 -17.32
CA GLU A 256 29.25 20.92 -17.90
C GLU A 256 28.44 20.05 -16.93
N ILE A 257 27.13 19.93 -17.15
CA ILE A 257 26.21 19.12 -16.33
C ILE A 257 26.69 17.65 -16.29
N ILE A 258 26.98 17.16 -15.09
CA ILE A 258 27.40 15.77 -14.84
C ILE A 258 26.17 14.86 -14.91
N ARG A 259 26.23 13.76 -15.66
CA ARG A 259 25.11 12.82 -15.82
C ARG A 259 25.13 11.78 -14.69
N SER A 260 23.97 11.31 -14.26
CA SER A 260 23.81 10.30 -13.18
C SER A 260 24.67 9.03 -13.40
N GLY A 261 24.80 8.60 -14.66
CA GLY A 261 25.68 7.50 -15.05
C GLY A 261 27.17 7.73 -14.79
N ASP A 262 27.65 8.97 -14.85
CA ASP A 262 29.08 9.31 -14.77
C ASP A 262 29.63 9.02 -13.37
N ALA A 263 28.91 9.42 -12.32
CA ALA A 263 29.29 9.10 -10.94
C ALA A 263 29.22 7.59 -10.64
N THR A 264 28.33 6.86 -11.31
CA THR A 264 28.23 5.39 -11.22
C THR A 264 29.40 4.70 -11.91
N ALA A 265 29.85 5.23 -13.05
CA ALA A 265 31.04 4.75 -13.75
C ALA A 265 32.32 5.04 -12.94
N ALA A 266 32.51 6.30 -12.50
CA ALA A 266 33.64 6.71 -11.68
C ALA A 266 33.74 5.90 -10.38
N SER A 267 32.63 5.69 -9.67
CA SER A 267 32.64 4.97 -8.39
C SER A 267 33.14 3.52 -8.54
N LYS A 268 32.73 2.80 -9.60
CA LYS A 268 33.22 1.44 -9.86
C LYS A 268 34.74 1.39 -10.07
N GLN A 269 35.30 2.41 -10.74
CA GLN A 269 36.74 2.49 -11.01
C GLN A 269 37.52 2.89 -9.75
N LEU A 270 36.99 3.81 -8.95
CA LEU A 270 37.54 4.17 -7.63
C LEU A 270 37.51 2.97 -6.67
N THR A 271 36.41 2.20 -6.61
CA THR A 271 36.34 0.92 -5.90
C THR A 271 37.39 -0.06 -6.43
N LYS A 272 37.56 -0.21 -7.76
CA LYS A 272 38.58 -1.12 -8.33
C LYS A 272 40.01 -0.72 -7.97
N LEU A 273 40.33 0.58 -7.97
CA LEU A 273 41.66 1.06 -7.61
C LEU A 273 42.00 0.87 -6.13
N ILE A 274 41.01 0.82 -5.22
CA ILE A 274 41.25 0.67 -3.78
C ILE A 274 40.98 -0.76 -3.29
N ALA A 275 39.80 -1.32 -3.56
CA ALA A 275 39.39 -2.62 -3.01
C ALA A 275 40.10 -3.83 -3.65
N ASN A 276 40.61 -3.70 -4.88
CA ASN A 276 41.23 -4.80 -5.63
C ASN A 276 42.74 -4.65 -5.89
N GLY A 277 43.32 -3.47 -5.74
CA GLY A 277 44.75 -3.26 -5.98
C GLY A 277 45.67 -3.88 -4.92
N HIS A 278 45.13 -4.17 -3.73
CA HIS A 278 45.91 -4.18 -2.49
C HIS A 278 45.61 -5.43 -1.62
N PRO A 279 46.48 -6.46 -1.65
CA PRO A 279 46.26 -7.71 -0.91
C PRO A 279 46.15 -7.52 0.61
N TRP A 280 46.89 -6.57 1.17
CA TRP A 280 46.84 -6.19 2.59
C TRP A 280 45.46 -5.66 2.98
N LEU A 281 44.87 -4.78 2.16
CA LEU A 281 43.56 -4.20 2.40
C LEU A 281 42.45 -5.25 2.23
N SER A 282 42.52 -6.08 1.18
CA SER A 282 41.57 -7.18 0.95
C SER A 282 41.54 -8.18 2.13
N THR A 283 42.71 -8.48 2.69
CA THR A 283 42.82 -9.34 3.90
C THR A 283 42.18 -8.68 5.12
N TRP A 284 42.48 -7.41 5.39
CA TRP A 284 41.87 -6.69 6.52
C TRP A 284 40.35 -6.56 6.37
N LEU A 285 39.83 -6.27 5.17
CA LEU A 285 38.39 -6.17 4.91
C LEU A 285 37.66 -7.50 5.19
N ARG A 286 38.24 -8.64 4.79
CA ARG A 286 37.73 -9.97 5.17
C ARG A 286 37.67 -10.12 6.70
N ASP A 287 38.77 -9.82 7.38
CA ASP A 287 38.91 -10.07 8.81
C ASP A 287 37.98 -9.18 9.65
N LYS A 288 37.71 -7.94 9.20
CA LYS A 288 36.69 -7.06 9.77
C LYS A 288 35.25 -7.57 9.57
N LEU A 289 34.96 -8.23 8.45
CA LEU A 289 33.65 -8.88 8.24
C LEU A 289 33.48 -10.14 9.10
N LEU A 290 34.55 -10.90 9.34
CA LEU A 290 34.55 -12.03 10.28
C LEU A 290 34.34 -11.55 11.74
N GLU A 291 34.96 -10.44 12.12
CA GLU A 291 34.71 -9.77 13.40
C GLU A 291 33.25 -9.29 13.51
N LEU A 292 32.68 -8.74 12.43
CA LEU A 292 31.28 -8.30 12.43
C LEU A 292 30.30 -9.48 12.52
N ASN A 293 30.57 -10.61 11.87
CA ASN A 293 29.82 -11.86 12.02
C ASN A 293 29.80 -12.34 13.49
N ALA A 294 30.98 -12.41 14.12
CA ALA A 294 31.11 -12.77 15.53
C ALA A 294 30.37 -11.79 16.46
N LEU A 295 30.39 -10.49 16.14
CA LEU A 295 29.63 -9.47 16.87
C LEU A 295 28.11 -9.69 16.74
N MET A 296 27.59 -10.07 15.58
CA MET A 296 26.16 -10.38 15.42
C MET A 296 25.74 -11.57 16.30
N GLN A 297 26.56 -12.62 16.39
CA GLN A 297 26.31 -13.79 17.26
C GLN A 297 26.33 -13.43 18.76
N ILE A 298 27.06 -12.38 19.15
CA ILE A 298 27.08 -11.84 20.53
C ILE A 298 25.89 -10.91 20.80
N VAL A 299 25.40 -10.20 19.78
CA VAL A 299 24.21 -9.34 19.86
C VAL A 299 22.92 -10.16 19.90
N ASP A 300 22.84 -11.22 19.10
CA ASP A 300 21.71 -12.15 19.03
C ASP A 300 22.14 -13.60 19.28
N PRO A 301 22.29 -14.00 20.56
CA PRO A 301 22.55 -15.38 20.93
C PRO A 301 21.34 -16.31 20.72
N SER A 302 20.21 -15.79 20.21
CA SER A 302 18.99 -16.58 19.96
C SER A 302 18.88 -17.06 18.50
N GLY A 303 19.76 -16.58 17.60
CA GLY A 303 19.78 -17.02 16.20
C GLY A 303 18.63 -16.48 15.33
N ASN A 304 18.04 -15.35 15.69
CA ASN A 304 17.05 -14.64 14.87
C ASN A 304 17.69 -13.74 13.81
N THR A 305 19.01 -13.84 13.60
CA THR A 305 19.79 -12.96 12.71
C THR A 305 20.69 -13.80 11.81
N LEU A 306 20.54 -13.65 10.49
CA LEU A 306 21.48 -14.18 9.50
C LEU A 306 22.48 -13.08 9.14
N PHE A 307 23.76 -13.43 9.03
CA PHE A 307 24.84 -12.59 8.49
C PHE A 307 25.52 -13.36 7.36
N PHE A 308 25.68 -12.77 6.18
CA PHE A 308 26.36 -13.42 5.05
C PHE A 308 26.98 -12.45 4.05
N LEU A 309 28.05 -12.89 3.40
CA LEU A 309 28.62 -12.26 2.21
C LEU A 309 27.79 -12.62 0.97
N LYS A 310 27.57 -11.66 0.07
CA LYS A 310 26.84 -11.84 -1.20
C LYS A 310 27.61 -11.25 -2.39
N GLY A 311 26.91 -10.97 -3.50
CA GLY A 311 27.49 -10.30 -4.66
C GLY A 311 28.54 -11.12 -5.42
N GLY A 312 29.37 -10.45 -6.22
CA GLY A 312 30.37 -11.10 -7.07
C GLY A 312 31.46 -11.85 -6.29
N ARG A 313 31.82 -11.37 -5.09
CA ARG A 313 32.87 -11.98 -4.26
C ARG A 313 32.42 -13.30 -3.62
N ALA A 314 31.19 -13.40 -3.13
CA ALA A 314 30.67 -14.62 -2.50
C ALA A 314 30.60 -15.81 -3.47
N ILE A 315 30.34 -15.58 -4.77
CA ILE A 315 30.38 -16.62 -5.80
C ILE A 315 31.78 -17.26 -5.90
N LYS A 316 32.85 -16.51 -5.61
CA LYS A 316 34.21 -17.07 -5.58
C LYS A 316 34.45 -18.04 -4.41
N TYR A 317 33.62 -18.02 -3.36
CA TYR A 317 33.63 -19.07 -2.33
C TYR A 317 32.96 -20.35 -2.85
N LEU A 318 31.86 -20.26 -3.63
CA LEU A 318 31.25 -21.41 -4.32
C LEU A 318 32.16 -22.02 -5.41
N GLU A 319 32.98 -21.20 -6.07
CA GLU A 319 34.02 -21.69 -7.00
C GLU A 319 35.26 -22.29 -6.31
N GLY A 320 35.32 -22.26 -4.97
CA GLY A 320 36.50 -22.70 -4.20
C GLY A 320 37.75 -21.81 -4.37
N GLN A 321 37.58 -20.57 -4.83
CA GLN A 321 38.66 -19.63 -5.17
C GLN A 321 38.45 -18.21 -4.60
N PRO A 322 38.12 -18.04 -3.29
CA PRO A 322 37.76 -16.74 -2.71
C PRO A 322 38.80 -15.63 -2.90
N GLN A 323 40.08 -16.00 -3.00
CA GLN A 323 41.20 -15.10 -3.33
C GLN A 323 41.09 -14.40 -4.69
N THR A 324 40.21 -14.87 -5.59
CA THR A 324 39.97 -14.30 -6.93
C THR A 324 38.80 -13.31 -6.97
N GLY A 325 38.17 -13.02 -5.84
CA GLY A 325 37.03 -12.10 -5.77
C GLY A 325 37.42 -10.65 -6.05
N GLU A 326 36.62 -9.97 -6.86
CA GLU A 326 36.76 -8.55 -7.19
C GLU A 326 35.62 -7.71 -6.57
N ASN A 327 35.98 -6.50 -6.10
CA ASN A 327 35.21 -5.31 -5.72
C ASN A 327 34.11 -5.44 -4.66
N ASP A 328 33.30 -6.49 -4.72
CA ASP A 328 31.99 -6.52 -4.10
C ASP A 328 32.08 -7.16 -2.70
N TRP A 329 32.57 -6.42 -1.69
CA TRP A 329 32.43 -6.81 -0.26
C TRP A 329 31.00 -6.57 0.26
N ASP A 330 30.01 -6.88 -0.60
CA ASP A 330 28.59 -6.78 -0.30
C ASP A 330 28.22 -7.80 0.76
N THR A 331 27.72 -7.31 1.88
CA THR A 331 27.32 -8.09 3.06
C THR A 331 25.84 -7.83 3.34
N GLN A 332 25.14 -8.80 3.92
CA GLN A 332 23.75 -8.66 4.29
C GLN A 332 23.48 -9.23 5.68
N ILE A 333 22.67 -8.50 6.44
CA ILE A 333 22.07 -8.93 7.69
C ILE A 333 20.57 -9.10 7.45
N VAL A 334 19.99 -10.20 7.91
CA VAL A 334 18.53 -10.43 7.83
C VAL A 334 18.02 -10.81 9.22
N ILE A 335 17.13 -10.01 9.76
CA ILE A 335 16.44 -10.26 11.03
C ILE A 335 15.16 -11.03 10.73
N ASN A 336 14.90 -12.09 11.51
CA ASN A 336 13.74 -12.97 11.39
C ASN A 336 12.41 -12.17 11.31
N PRO A 337 11.77 -12.08 10.13
CA PRO A 337 10.56 -11.27 9.93
C PRO A 337 9.30 -11.93 10.52
N ASN A 338 9.44 -13.12 11.11
CA ASN A 338 8.38 -13.79 11.86
C ASN A 338 8.37 -13.39 13.36
N LEU A 339 9.30 -12.54 13.79
CA LEU A 339 9.31 -11.98 15.15
C LEU A 339 8.11 -11.03 15.36
N PRO A 340 7.50 -11.01 16.56
CA PRO A 340 6.60 -9.93 16.96
C PRO A 340 7.28 -8.57 16.78
N ALA A 341 6.58 -7.58 16.20
CA ALA A 341 7.18 -6.31 15.76
C ALA A 341 8.02 -5.61 16.84
N ALA A 342 7.59 -5.61 18.10
CA ALA A 342 8.34 -5.03 19.22
C ALA A 342 9.70 -5.73 19.46
N GLN A 343 9.77 -7.06 19.28
CA GLN A 343 11.02 -7.82 19.37
C GLN A 343 11.91 -7.55 18.14
N TRP A 344 11.32 -7.46 16.95
CA TRP A 344 12.05 -7.13 15.71
C TRP A 344 12.71 -5.74 15.80
N TYR A 345 11.96 -4.70 16.20
CA TYR A 345 12.51 -3.34 16.29
C TYR A 345 13.56 -3.18 17.41
N GLN A 346 13.42 -3.90 18.52
CA GLN A 346 14.46 -3.95 19.55
C GLN A 346 15.76 -4.60 19.02
N LEU A 347 15.63 -5.75 18.35
CA LEU A 347 16.76 -6.45 17.76
C LEU A 347 17.43 -5.62 16.63
N PHE A 348 16.63 -4.95 15.80
CA PHE A 348 17.13 -3.99 14.80
C PHE A 348 17.91 -2.84 15.44
N GLN A 349 17.42 -2.26 16.54
CA GLN A 349 18.12 -1.22 17.29
C GLN A 349 19.48 -1.72 17.80
N ASP A 350 19.52 -2.90 18.43
CA ASP A 350 20.76 -3.46 18.97
C ASP A 350 21.78 -3.82 17.87
N ILE A 351 21.32 -4.35 16.73
CA ILE A 351 22.14 -4.63 15.55
C ILE A 351 22.66 -3.34 14.91
N GLN A 352 21.80 -2.36 14.65
CA GLN A 352 22.20 -1.08 14.05
C GLN A 352 23.24 -0.36 14.93
N ASN A 353 23.04 -0.37 16.25
CA ASN A 353 23.97 0.18 17.22
C ASN A 353 25.33 -0.55 17.18
N ALA A 354 25.33 -1.88 17.12
CA ALA A 354 26.54 -2.69 17.03
C ALA A 354 27.30 -2.46 15.71
N VAL A 355 26.60 -2.46 14.58
CA VAL A 355 27.18 -2.19 13.25
C VAL A 355 27.78 -0.80 13.19
N LEU A 356 27.10 0.24 13.70
CA LEU A 356 27.63 1.61 13.70
C LEU A 356 28.95 1.71 14.49
N LEU A 357 29.00 1.14 15.69
CA LEU A 357 30.18 1.18 16.54
C LEU A 357 31.35 0.37 15.93
N ALA A 358 31.04 -0.77 15.29
CA ALA A 358 32.02 -1.57 14.55
C ALA A 358 32.60 -0.80 13.36
N LEU A 359 31.76 -0.27 12.46
CA LEU A 359 32.21 0.51 11.29
C LEU A 359 33.02 1.76 11.70
N GLN A 360 32.65 2.43 12.79
CA GLN A 360 33.46 3.54 13.33
C GLN A 360 34.78 3.08 13.98
N GLY A 361 34.86 1.85 14.49
CA GLY A 361 36.12 1.20 14.85
C GLY A 361 36.99 0.93 13.63
N PHE A 362 36.41 0.31 12.59
CA PHE A 362 37.10 -0.05 11.35
C PHE A 362 37.63 1.21 10.62
N LYS A 363 36.89 2.33 10.63
CA LYS A 363 37.35 3.66 10.17
C LYS A 363 38.66 4.11 10.85
N ARG A 364 38.81 3.89 12.16
CA ARG A 364 40.01 4.31 12.93
C ARG A 364 41.18 3.36 12.70
N GLU A 365 40.93 2.06 12.65
CA GLU A 365 41.93 1.06 12.25
C GLU A 365 42.49 1.34 10.85
N LEU A 366 41.60 1.58 9.88
CA LEU A 366 41.97 1.85 8.49
C LEU A 366 42.86 3.09 8.36
N TYR A 367 42.66 4.12 9.19
CA TYR A 367 43.56 5.25 9.25
C TYR A 367 45.00 4.84 9.59
N VAL A 368 45.21 4.01 10.62
CA VAL A 368 46.56 3.58 11.03
C VAL A 368 47.15 2.59 10.01
N LEU A 369 46.32 1.66 9.49
CA LEU A 369 46.73 0.71 8.46
C LEU A 369 47.20 1.40 7.17
N MET A 370 46.42 2.35 6.64
CA MET A 370 46.78 3.06 5.41
C MET A 370 47.97 4.01 5.57
N GLN A 371 48.27 4.46 6.80
CA GLN A 371 49.50 5.22 7.08
C GLN A 371 50.70 4.29 7.20
N HIS A 372 50.54 3.08 7.77
CA HIS A 372 51.59 2.07 7.81
C HIS A 372 51.99 1.60 6.41
N GLU A 373 50.99 1.28 5.57
CA GLU A 373 51.16 0.79 4.21
C GLU A 373 51.27 1.92 3.16
N ALA A 374 51.43 3.18 3.57
CA ALA A 374 51.38 4.32 2.64
C ALA A 374 52.39 4.22 1.48
N THR A 375 53.61 3.75 1.77
CA THR A 375 54.65 3.50 0.75
C THR A 375 54.29 2.32 -0.15
N THR A 376 53.84 1.21 0.44
CA THR A 376 53.38 0.00 -0.28
C THR A 376 52.27 0.36 -1.26
N PHE A 377 51.24 1.06 -0.78
CA PHE A 377 50.11 1.57 -1.55
C PHE A 377 50.56 2.49 -2.69
N GLN A 378 51.58 3.35 -2.46
CA GLN A 378 52.12 4.18 -3.54
C GLN A 378 52.88 3.39 -4.61
N ASP A 379 53.78 2.47 -4.21
CA ASP A 379 54.52 1.64 -5.17
C ASP A 379 53.57 0.67 -5.92
N GLU A 380 52.48 0.21 -5.30
CA GLU A 380 51.42 -0.57 -5.95
C GLU A 380 50.65 0.29 -6.99
N LEU A 381 50.26 1.53 -6.65
CA LEU A 381 49.60 2.46 -7.58
C LEU A 381 50.51 2.86 -8.76
N ASP A 382 51.82 3.01 -8.54
CA ASP A 382 52.83 3.27 -9.58
C ASP A 382 52.88 2.16 -10.66
N THR A 383 52.36 0.95 -10.39
CA THR A 383 52.27 -0.14 -11.38
C THR A 383 51.04 -0.07 -12.29
N VAL A 384 50.04 0.76 -11.97
CA VAL A 384 48.81 0.86 -12.75
C VAL A 384 49.09 1.58 -14.08
N ALA A 385 48.82 0.90 -15.19
CA ALA A 385 48.99 1.47 -16.52
C ALA A 385 48.05 2.67 -16.73
N LEU A 386 48.63 3.87 -16.79
CA LEU A 386 47.88 5.12 -17.00
C LEU A 386 47.07 5.07 -18.31
N PRO A 387 45.83 5.60 -18.32
CA PRO A 387 45.12 5.83 -19.57
C PRO A 387 45.93 6.78 -20.46
N ALA A 388 45.95 6.50 -21.77
CA ALA A 388 46.65 7.36 -22.72
C ALA A 388 46.07 8.78 -22.68
N PRO A 389 46.90 9.84 -22.70
CA PRO A 389 46.40 11.21 -22.68
C PRO A 389 45.54 11.47 -23.92
N VAL A 390 44.30 11.92 -23.70
CA VAL A 390 43.40 12.30 -24.80
C VAL A 390 44.02 13.49 -25.53
N VAL A 391 44.48 13.25 -26.75
CA VAL A 391 44.98 14.30 -27.64
C VAL A 391 43.78 15.12 -28.11
N VAL A 392 43.53 16.23 -27.43
CA VAL A 392 42.64 17.28 -27.93
C VAL A 392 43.34 17.90 -29.15
N ASP A 393 42.81 17.63 -30.34
CA ASP A 393 43.27 18.28 -31.57
C ASP A 393 42.89 19.77 -31.53
N PRO A 394 43.85 20.71 -31.49
CA PRO A 394 43.57 22.14 -31.34
C PRO A 394 43.12 22.73 -32.68
N GLY A 395 41.92 22.36 -33.12
CA GLY A 395 41.27 22.91 -34.31
C GLY A 395 41.17 24.43 -34.19
N PRO A 396 41.78 25.21 -35.12
CA PRO A 396 41.89 26.66 -34.96
C PRO A 396 40.56 27.36 -35.24
N GLN A 397 39.80 27.63 -34.19
CA GLN A 397 38.76 28.67 -34.25
C GLN A 397 39.43 30.06 -34.24
N PRO A 398 39.08 30.95 -35.19
CA PRO A 398 39.61 32.31 -35.17
C PRO A 398 39.00 33.09 -34.00
N LEU A 399 39.86 33.74 -33.21
CA LEU A 399 39.44 34.67 -32.16
C LEU A 399 38.86 35.94 -32.80
N ASP A 400 37.66 36.33 -32.38
CA ASP A 400 37.03 37.59 -32.77
C ASP A 400 37.63 38.76 -31.96
N PRO A 401 38.31 39.75 -32.58
CA PRO A 401 39.10 40.75 -31.85
C PRO A 401 38.30 41.71 -30.97
N ASP A 402 36.99 41.89 -31.22
CA ASP A 402 36.17 42.94 -30.61
C ASP A 402 35.35 42.49 -29.38
N THR A 403 35.65 41.30 -28.81
CA THR A 403 35.09 40.92 -27.50
C THR A 403 35.88 41.62 -26.37
N PRO A 404 35.28 42.52 -25.58
CA PRO A 404 36.01 43.24 -24.53
C PRO A 404 36.45 42.31 -23.41
N VAL A 405 37.70 42.44 -22.98
CA VAL A 405 38.22 41.75 -21.79
C VAL A 405 37.55 42.34 -20.55
N ALA A 406 36.66 41.57 -19.93
CA ALA A 406 36.13 41.86 -18.60
C ALA A 406 37.08 41.29 -17.53
N ASP A 407 37.74 42.18 -16.77
CA ASP A 407 38.42 41.82 -15.53
C ASP A 407 37.36 41.54 -14.43
N ASP A 408 36.74 40.36 -14.50
CA ASP A 408 35.78 39.87 -13.50
C ASP A 408 36.15 38.44 -13.07
N GLU A 409 36.57 38.25 -11.81
CA GLU A 409 36.77 36.92 -11.21
C GLU A 409 35.43 36.23 -10.87
N GLN A 410 34.54 36.10 -11.85
CA GLN A 410 33.40 35.18 -11.74
C GLN A 410 33.90 33.74 -11.89
N ILE A 411 34.14 33.09 -10.75
CA ILE A 411 34.37 31.64 -10.68
C ILE A 411 33.09 30.96 -11.17
N ALA A 412 33.05 30.59 -12.45
CA ALA A 412 31.94 29.87 -13.05
C ALA A 412 31.60 28.63 -12.20
N GLU A 413 30.32 28.49 -11.84
CA GLU A 413 29.85 27.42 -10.96
C GLU A 413 30.10 26.05 -11.59
N ARG A 414 31.16 25.37 -11.14
CA ARG A 414 31.44 24.00 -11.55
C ARG A 414 30.36 23.08 -11.02
N TYR A 415 29.72 22.35 -11.92
CA TYR A 415 28.87 21.21 -11.57
C TYR A 415 29.67 20.21 -10.74
N ARG A 416 29.04 19.72 -9.68
CA ARG A 416 29.66 18.90 -8.64
C ARG A 416 28.76 17.72 -8.28
N MET A 417 29.26 16.50 -8.39
CA MET A 417 28.53 15.31 -7.99
C MET A 417 29.39 14.37 -7.15
N ASN A 418 28.83 13.82 -6.08
CA ASN A 418 29.56 12.91 -5.20
C ASN A 418 29.75 11.54 -5.88
N CYS A 419 30.94 10.97 -5.72
CA CYS A 419 31.27 9.59 -6.08
C CYS A 419 32.06 8.95 -4.92
N LYS A 420 32.41 7.66 -5.02
CA LYS A 420 32.96 6.91 -3.89
C LYS A 420 33.76 5.69 -4.32
N ALA A 421 34.68 5.23 -3.47
CA ALA A 421 35.13 3.85 -3.44
C ALA A 421 34.46 3.15 -2.26
N GLU A 422 33.76 2.05 -2.51
CA GLU A 422 33.08 1.24 -1.49
C GLU A 422 34.08 0.24 -0.89
N LEU A 423 34.04 0.03 0.43
CA LEU A 423 34.97 -0.87 1.14
C LEU A 423 34.23 -1.98 1.89
N ILE A 424 33.19 -1.62 2.64
CA ILE A 424 32.25 -2.54 3.27
C ILE A 424 30.84 -1.97 3.05
N ASP A 425 29.94 -2.78 2.51
CA ASP A 425 28.53 -2.45 2.30
C ASP A 425 27.67 -3.48 3.03
N VAL A 426 26.89 -3.06 4.03
CA VAL A 426 26.00 -3.93 4.83
C VAL A 426 24.55 -3.52 4.61
N GLY A 427 23.80 -4.33 3.87
CA GLY A 427 22.35 -4.18 3.71
C GLY A 427 21.55 -4.89 4.81
N LEU A 428 20.43 -4.32 5.23
CA LEU A 428 19.50 -4.93 6.20
C LEU A 428 18.05 -4.68 5.74
N PRO A 429 17.31 -5.70 5.22
CA PRO A 429 15.92 -5.55 4.77
C PRO A 429 14.99 -5.05 5.87
N ARG A 430 14.03 -4.18 5.55
CA ARG A 430 13.02 -3.73 6.53
C ARG A 430 12.08 -4.89 6.88
N ASN A 431 11.52 -4.89 8.09
CA ASN A 431 10.67 -5.97 8.62
C ASN A 431 9.49 -6.35 7.70
N ASP A 432 8.93 -5.35 7.04
CA ASP A 432 7.69 -5.38 6.28
C ASP A 432 7.87 -5.72 4.79
N THR A 433 9.11 -5.95 4.31
CA THR A 433 9.39 -6.16 2.89
C THR A 433 9.41 -7.63 2.50
N VAL A 434 9.01 -7.92 1.25
CA VAL A 434 9.05 -9.28 0.68
C VAL A 434 10.48 -9.81 0.69
N GLU A 435 11.45 -8.94 0.46
CA GLU A 435 12.89 -9.22 0.47
C GLU A 435 13.38 -9.78 1.81
N ALA A 436 12.85 -9.30 2.95
CA ALA A 436 13.17 -9.84 4.27
C ALA A 436 12.64 -11.27 4.43
N MET A 437 11.38 -11.49 4.06
CA MET A 437 10.71 -12.79 4.15
C MET A 437 11.34 -13.82 3.22
N GLU A 438 11.68 -13.41 1.99
CA GLU A 438 12.33 -14.24 0.98
C GLU A 438 13.73 -14.67 1.41
N GLN A 439 14.60 -13.72 1.80
CA GLN A 439 15.95 -14.06 2.20
C GLN A 439 15.99 -14.90 3.47
N TRP A 440 15.07 -14.66 4.42
CA TRP A 440 14.93 -15.54 5.57
C TRP A 440 14.50 -16.97 5.17
N ALA A 441 13.49 -17.10 4.29
CA ALA A 441 12.99 -18.41 3.84
C ALA A 441 14.03 -19.20 3.02
N GLN A 442 14.84 -18.52 2.19
CA GLN A 442 15.85 -19.16 1.35
C GLN A 442 17.15 -19.52 2.10
N LEU A 443 17.52 -18.77 3.15
CA LEU A 443 18.85 -18.84 3.77
C LEU A 443 18.86 -19.34 5.23
N ASN A 444 17.74 -19.31 5.95
CA ASN A 444 17.68 -19.84 7.32
C ASN A 444 18.01 -21.35 7.34
N GLY A 445 19.06 -21.72 8.07
CA GLY A 445 19.60 -23.09 8.07
C GLY A 445 20.27 -23.54 6.76
N LYS A 446 20.38 -22.66 5.74
CA LYS A 446 20.90 -22.97 4.39
C LYS A 446 22.16 -22.17 3.99
N LEU A 447 22.75 -21.39 4.91
CA LEU A 447 24.05 -20.74 4.71
C LEU A 447 25.20 -21.76 4.80
N LEU A 448 26.18 -21.63 3.90
CA LEU A 448 27.45 -22.35 3.93
C LEU A 448 28.48 -21.52 4.72
N ILE A 449 29.39 -22.20 5.42
CA ILE A 449 30.51 -21.58 6.15
C ILE A 449 31.82 -21.96 5.45
N ALA A 450 32.59 -20.96 5.05
CA ALA A 450 33.88 -21.12 4.39
C ALA A 450 34.98 -21.60 5.35
N ALA A 451 36.10 -22.07 4.78
CA ALA A 451 37.26 -22.54 5.56
C ALA A 451 37.95 -21.43 6.40
N ASP A 452 37.68 -20.16 6.10
CA ASP A 452 38.11 -18.99 6.91
C ASP A 452 37.00 -18.47 7.84
N GLY A 453 35.84 -19.13 7.90
CA GLY A 453 34.71 -18.78 8.76
C GLY A 453 33.69 -17.84 8.13
N MET A 454 33.87 -17.41 6.86
CA MET A 454 32.93 -16.51 6.19
C MET A 454 31.60 -17.23 5.87
N PRO A 455 30.42 -16.71 6.29
CA PRO A 455 29.14 -17.27 5.87
C PRO A 455 28.75 -16.74 4.47
N TYR A 456 28.21 -17.61 3.62
CA TYR A 456 27.73 -17.26 2.27
C TYR A 456 26.56 -18.17 1.83
N PRO A 457 25.67 -17.70 0.93
CA PRO A 457 24.59 -18.51 0.38
C PRO A 457 25.06 -19.75 -0.41
N GLY A 458 24.25 -20.82 -0.38
CA GLY A 458 24.44 -22.00 -1.21
C GLY A 458 24.05 -21.80 -2.68
N TYR A 459 24.27 -22.83 -3.51
CA TYR A 459 24.09 -22.78 -4.97
C TYR A 459 22.72 -22.30 -5.44
N LEU A 460 21.62 -22.77 -4.83
CA LEU A 460 20.25 -22.45 -5.26
C LEU A 460 19.93 -20.95 -5.15
N TYR A 461 20.46 -20.25 -4.14
CA TYR A 461 20.28 -18.80 -3.99
C TYR A 461 20.74 -18.06 -5.26
N TYR A 462 21.97 -18.32 -5.73
CA TYR A 462 22.50 -17.66 -6.92
C TYR A 462 21.85 -18.15 -8.22
N ILE A 463 21.48 -19.43 -8.30
CA ILE A 463 20.78 -19.96 -9.47
C ILE A 463 19.41 -19.26 -9.60
N ASN A 464 18.64 -19.16 -8.52
CA ASN A 464 17.37 -18.45 -8.49
C ASN A 464 17.53 -16.94 -8.73
N GLU A 465 18.50 -16.28 -8.07
CA GLU A 465 18.80 -14.86 -8.27
C GLU A 465 19.15 -14.55 -9.74
N TYR A 466 20.05 -15.31 -10.36
CA TYR A 466 20.40 -15.08 -11.77
C TYR A 466 19.30 -15.50 -12.74
N LEU A 467 18.53 -16.58 -12.47
CA LEU A 467 17.36 -16.92 -13.28
C LEU A 467 16.34 -15.78 -13.27
N MET A 468 15.97 -15.26 -12.09
CA MET A 468 15.09 -14.09 -11.93
C MET A 468 15.64 -12.88 -12.70
N LEU A 469 16.91 -12.53 -12.50
CA LEU A 469 17.56 -11.35 -13.10
C LEU A 469 17.81 -11.45 -14.62
N VAL A 470 17.74 -12.64 -15.21
CA VAL A 470 17.76 -12.85 -16.67
C VAL A 470 16.33 -12.91 -17.23
N ARG A 471 15.36 -13.49 -16.50
CA ARG A 471 13.94 -13.45 -16.90
C ARG A 471 13.35 -12.04 -16.88
N GLU A 472 13.75 -11.21 -15.90
CA GLU A 472 13.46 -9.76 -15.86
C GLU A 472 13.90 -9.08 -17.17
N VAL A 473 15.10 -9.40 -17.66
CA VAL A 473 15.65 -8.85 -18.91
C VAL A 473 14.84 -9.27 -20.14
N PHE A 474 14.28 -10.49 -20.17
CA PHE A 474 13.35 -10.94 -21.22
C PHE A 474 11.96 -10.27 -21.18
N THR A 475 11.64 -9.46 -20.17
CA THR A 475 10.46 -8.57 -20.22
C THR A 475 10.69 -7.30 -21.03
N GLY A 476 11.96 -6.89 -21.20
CA GLY A 476 12.33 -5.57 -21.72
C GLY A 476 12.29 -4.42 -20.70
N LEU A 477 11.90 -4.68 -19.44
CA LEU A 477 11.72 -3.67 -18.40
C LEU A 477 12.90 -3.55 -17.41
N SER A 478 13.95 -4.37 -17.55
CA SER A 478 15.06 -4.41 -16.58
C SER A 478 15.90 -3.11 -16.61
N PRO A 479 16.10 -2.41 -15.47
CA PRO A 479 17.02 -1.27 -15.38
C PRO A 479 18.50 -1.70 -15.38
N SER A 480 18.81 -2.91 -15.84
CA SER A 480 20.18 -3.46 -15.88
C SER A 480 20.47 -4.32 -17.12
N MET A 481 19.79 -4.07 -18.25
CA MET A 481 20.03 -4.75 -19.55
C MET A 481 21.52 -4.93 -19.88
N GLY A 482 22.33 -3.87 -19.76
CA GLY A 482 23.77 -3.90 -20.04
C GLY A 482 24.62 -4.79 -19.11
N LYS A 483 24.06 -5.33 -18.02
CA LYS A 483 24.70 -6.35 -17.17
C LYS A 483 24.31 -7.79 -17.55
N ALA A 484 23.29 -7.98 -18.40
CA ALA A 484 22.73 -9.30 -18.68
C ALA A 484 23.73 -10.33 -19.23
N PRO A 485 24.64 -10.01 -20.17
CA PRO A 485 25.60 -10.98 -20.69
C PRO A 485 26.51 -11.57 -19.59
N ALA A 486 27.00 -10.72 -18.67
CA ALA A 486 27.81 -11.14 -17.54
C ALA A 486 27.01 -11.92 -16.49
N ARG A 487 25.70 -11.64 -16.32
CA ARG A 487 24.80 -12.45 -15.48
C ARG A 487 24.64 -13.86 -16.05
N ILE A 488 24.43 -13.98 -17.36
CA ILE A 488 24.29 -15.28 -18.06
C ILE A 488 25.60 -16.10 -17.99
N GLU A 489 26.75 -15.46 -18.19
CA GLU A 489 28.06 -16.13 -18.04
C GLU A 489 28.31 -16.65 -16.61
N ARG A 490 27.95 -15.86 -15.58
CA ARG A 490 28.05 -16.29 -14.17
C ARG A 490 27.12 -17.47 -13.87
N LEU A 491 25.86 -17.42 -14.32
CA LEU A 491 24.90 -18.52 -14.17
C LEU A 491 25.39 -19.80 -14.86
N TYR A 492 25.88 -19.69 -16.10
CA TYR A 492 26.48 -20.83 -16.83
C TYR A 492 27.70 -21.39 -16.09
N THR A 493 28.56 -20.52 -15.55
CA THR A 493 29.74 -20.93 -14.76
C THR A 493 29.33 -21.71 -13.52
N ILE A 494 28.38 -21.19 -12.72
CA ILE A 494 27.85 -21.88 -11.53
C ILE A 494 27.25 -23.23 -11.93
N LEU A 495 26.37 -23.28 -12.94
CA LEU A 495 25.70 -24.50 -13.38
C LEU A 495 26.65 -25.54 -14.00
N THR A 496 27.87 -25.18 -14.40
CA THR A 496 28.89 -26.11 -14.90
C THR A 496 29.93 -26.55 -13.85
N LEU A 497 29.82 -26.10 -12.59
CA LEU A 497 30.76 -26.53 -11.55
C LEU A 497 30.70 -28.05 -11.33
N PRO A 498 31.86 -28.73 -11.23
CA PRO A 498 31.96 -30.17 -10.95
C PRO A 498 31.92 -30.42 -9.43
N ASP A 499 30.96 -29.82 -8.73
CA ASP A 499 30.81 -29.91 -7.28
C ASP A 499 29.66 -30.85 -6.85
N ALA A 500 29.86 -31.57 -5.75
CA ALA A 500 28.91 -32.54 -5.23
C ALA A 500 27.73 -31.88 -4.48
N GLY A 501 27.94 -30.71 -3.86
CA GLY A 501 26.88 -29.92 -3.23
C GLY A 501 25.95 -29.29 -4.27
N LEU A 502 26.49 -28.88 -5.42
CA LEU A 502 25.67 -28.45 -6.56
C LEU A 502 24.82 -29.60 -7.11
N GLU A 503 25.40 -30.78 -7.33
CA GLU A 503 24.63 -31.93 -7.83
C GLU A 503 23.53 -32.36 -6.84
N ALA A 504 23.83 -32.37 -5.54
CA ALA A 504 22.83 -32.61 -4.49
C ALA A 504 21.70 -31.56 -4.51
N ALA A 505 22.02 -30.28 -4.70
CA ALA A 505 21.04 -29.20 -4.77
C ALA A 505 20.14 -29.26 -6.02
N ILE A 506 20.68 -29.61 -7.19
CA ILE A 506 19.87 -29.85 -8.40
C ILE A 506 18.98 -31.09 -8.22
N GLN A 507 19.48 -32.12 -7.52
CA GLN A 507 18.68 -33.30 -7.23
C GLN A 507 17.61 -33.04 -6.15
N GLU A 508 17.83 -32.15 -5.17
CA GLU A 508 16.79 -31.63 -4.26
C GLU A 508 15.66 -30.97 -5.07
N GLU A 509 15.99 -30.02 -5.96
CA GLU A 509 15.03 -29.39 -6.87
C GLU A 509 14.32 -30.41 -7.78
N ARG A 510 15.02 -31.46 -8.25
CA ARG A 510 14.38 -32.53 -9.03
C ARG A 510 13.38 -33.37 -8.22
N HIS A 511 13.62 -33.60 -6.93
CA HIS A 511 12.66 -34.31 -6.06
C HIS A 511 11.40 -33.47 -5.76
N HIS A 512 11.45 -32.15 -5.91
CA HIS A 512 10.27 -31.28 -5.79
C HIS A 512 9.35 -31.28 -7.02
N ILE A 513 9.76 -31.93 -8.12
CA ILE A 513 8.95 -32.07 -9.33
C ILE A 513 8.12 -33.37 -9.22
N PRO A 514 6.77 -33.33 -9.28
CA PRO A 514 5.92 -34.51 -9.20
C PRO A 514 6.07 -35.37 -10.47
N ALA A 515 6.98 -36.34 -10.43
CA ALA A 515 7.42 -37.10 -11.60
C ALA A 515 6.30 -37.90 -12.29
N ASP A 516 5.30 -38.36 -11.54
CA ASP A 516 4.13 -39.08 -12.07
C ASP A 516 3.15 -38.15 -12.82
N LEU A 517 3.20 -36.84 -12.57
CA LEU A 517 2.36 -35.82 -13.23
C LEU A 517 3.07 -35.12 -14.39
N LEU A 518 4.40 -34.96 -14.31
CA LEU A 518 5.22 -34.17 -15.24
C LEU A 518 6.26 -35.04 -15.99
N ALA A 519 5.84 -36.26 -16.35
CA ALA A 519 6.71 -37.28 -16.93
C ALA A 519 7.28 -36.89 -18.31
N GLN A 520 6.51 -36.21 -19.16
CA GLN A 520 6.98 -35.80 -20.49
C GLN A 520 8.01 -34.67 -20.38
N SER A 521 7.80 -33.72 -19.46
CA SER A 521 8.69 -32.59 -19.20
C SER A 521 10.03 -33.06 -18.68
N LEU A 522 10.03 -33.98 -17.70
CA LEU A 522 11.25 -34.60 -17.21
C LEU A 522 11.97 -35.40 -18.32
N ALA A 523 11.24 -36.18 -19.13
CA ALA A 523 11.81 -36.94 -20.24
C ALA A 523 12.39 -36.04 -21.35
N ALA A 524 11.80 -34.86 -21.59
CA ALA A 524 12.29 -33.86 -22.54
C ALA A 524 13.54 -33.15 -22.01
N ILE A 525 13.55 -32.76 -20.72
CA ILE A 525 14.73 -32.22 -20.03
C ILE A 525 15.87 -33.25 -20.01
N ASP A 526 15.56 -34.54 -19.85
CA ASP A 526 16.58 -35.58 -19.77
C ASP A 526 17.33 -35.81 -21.10
N GLN A 527 16.73 -35.43 -22.23
CA GLN A 527 17.36 -35.45 -23.56
C GLN A 527 18.29 -34.25 -23.84
N VAL A 528 18.25 -33.20 -23.02
CA VAL A 528 19.09 -32.00 -23.20
C VAL A 528 20.56 -32.33 -22.97
N HIS A 529 21.39 -32.11 -23.99
CA HIS A 529 22.82 -32.47 -23.98
C HIS A 529 23.72 -31.50 -23.20
N ASP A 530 23.37 -30.22 -23.11
CA ASP A 530 24.14 -29.24 -22.33
C ASP A 530 23.77 -29.34 -20.85
N LEU A 531 24.77 -29.63 -20.00
CA LEU A 531 24.58 -29.86 -18.58
C LEU A 531 24.06 -28.61 -17.83
N ALA A 532 24.49 -27.40 -18.23
CA ALA A 532 24.01 -26.18 -17.58
C ALA A 532 22.57 -25.88 -17.99
N VAL A 533 22.22 -26.06 -19.26
CA VAL A 533 20.84 -25.93 -19.74
C VAL A 533 19.93 -26.94 -19.04
N LYS A 534 20.36 -28.21 -18.93
CA LYS A 534 19.62 -29.26 -18.22
C LYS A 534 19.41 -28.95 -16.75
N ARG A 535 20.47 -28.55 -16.02
CA ARG A 535 20.39 -28.14 -14.60
C ARG A 535 19.47 -26.91 -14.42
N ALA A 536 19.56 -25.91 -15.29
CA ALA A 536 18.66 -24.74 -15.25
C ALA A 536 17.19 -25.11 -15.47
N LEU A 537 16.90 -26.00 -16.43
CA LEU A 537 15.54 -26.44 -16.73
C LEU A 537 14.90 -27.24 -15.58
N ILE A 538 15.69 -27.99 -14.80
CA ILE A 538 15.21 -28.66 -13.58
C ILE A 538 14.74 -27.61 -12.56
N CYS A 539 15.57 -26.60 -12.26
CA CYS A 539 15.17 -25.52 -11.34
C CYS A 539 13.93 -24.79 -11.86
N ILE A 540 13.91 -24.39 -13.15
CA ILE A 540 12.77 -23.72 -13.80
C ILE A 540 11.48 -24.55 -13.69
N LEU A 541 11.55 -25.87 -13.91
CA LEU A 541 10.38 -26.75 -13.80
C LEU A 541 9.88 -26.84 -12.36
N SER A 542 10.77 -26.97 -11.37
CA SER A 542 10.42 -26.93 -9.94
C SER A 542 9.78 -25.59 -9.55
N GLN A 543 10.31 -24.45 -10.02
CA GLN A 543 9.72 -23.12 -9.83
C GLN A 543 8.27 -23.06 -10.36
N PHE A 544 8.01 -23.61 -11.55
CA PHE A 544 6.65 -23.69 -12.10
C PHE A 544 5.73 -24.62 -11.29
N CYS A 545 6.23 -25.75 -10.77
CA CYS A 545 5.46 -26.64 -9.90
C CYS A 545 4.97 -25.91 -8.65
N ARG A 546 5.88 -25.19 -7.97
CA ARG A 546 5.59 -24.39 -6.77
C ARG A 546 4.64 -23.22 -7.05
N ALA A 547 4.88 -22.50 -8.15
CA ALA A 547 4.12 -21.30 -8.48
C ALA A 547 2.67 -21.56 -8.92
N TYR A 548 2.43 -22.70 -9.58
CA TYR A 548 1.13 -23.04 -10.16
C TYR A 548 0.42 -24.20 -9.42
N ALA A 549 0.98 -24.65 -8.29
CA ALA A 549 0.44 -25.73 -7.44
C ALA A 549 0.05 -26.99 -8.23
N LEU A 550 0.95 -27.45 -9.10
CA LEU A 550 0.69 -28.55 -10.04
C LEU A 550 0.52 -29.92 -9.32
N ASP A 551 0.95 -30.02 -8.06
CA ASP A 551 0.68 -31.14 -7.15
C ASP A 551 -0.77 -31.15 -6.63
N LEU A 552 -1.40 -29.97 -6.51
CA LEU A 552 -2.78 -29.82 -6.03
C LEU A 552 -3.82 -29.95 -7.15
N ASP A 553 -3.51 -29.51 -8.37
CA ASP A 553 -4.35 -29.62 -9.58
C ASP A 553 -3.71 -30.53 -10.66
N PRO A 554 -3.86 -31.87 -10.57
CA PRO A 554 -3.30 -32.81 -11.54
C PRO A 554 -3.82 -32.63 -12.97
N ASN A 555 -5.01 -32.05 -13.14
CA ASN A 555 -5.62 -31.82 -14.45
C ASN A 555 -4.91 -30.65 -15.16
N LEU A 556 -4.62 -29.57 -14.42
CA LEU A 556 -3.73 -28.51 -14.90
C LEU A 556 -2.30 -29.03 -15.15
N ALA A 557 -1.78 -29.90 -14.28
CA ALA A 557 -0.45 -30.48 -14.42
C ALA A 557 -0.28 -31.26 -15.74
N ALA A 558 -1.26 -32.10 -16.11
CA ALA A 558 -1.24 -32.82 -17.38
C ALA A 558 -1.25 -31.88 -18.60
N CYS A 559 -2.00 -30.78 -18.55
CA CYS A 559 -1.99 -29.75 -19.59
C CYS A 559 -0.65 -28.99 -19.64
N PHE A 560 -0.06 -28.67 -18.49
CA PHE A 560 1.25 -28.05 -18.37
C PHE A 560 2.36 -28.96 -18.92
N ASP A 561 2.34 -30.26 -18.60
CA ASP A 561 3.33 -31.24 -19.05
C ASP A 561 3.40 -31.31 -20.59
N GLY A 562 2.24 -31.36 -21.24
CA GLY A 562 2.14 -31.32 -22.70
C GLY A 562 2.59 -29.98 -23.30
N LEU A 563 2.24 -28.85 -22.69
CA LEU A 563 2.68 -27.52 -23.13
C LEU A 563 4.20 -27.37 -23.05
N PHE A 564 4.79 -27.78 -21.93
CA PHE A 564 6.22 -27.66 -21.69
C PHE A 564 7.00 -28.61 -22.62
N ALA A 565 6.79 -29.93 -22.49
CA ALA A 565 7.51 -30.94 -23.24
C ALA A 565 7.38 -30.76 -24.77
N GLY A 566 6.17 -30.44 -25.25
CA GLY A 566 5.89 -30.25 -26.67
C GLY A 566 6.55 -29.02 -27.31
N ASN A 567 6.99 -28.04 -26.52
CA ASN A 567 7.59 -26.80 -27.03
C ASN A 567 9.07 -26.62 -26.70
N LEU A 568 9.65 -27.43 -25.80
CA LEU A 568 11.06 -27.30 -25.39
C LEU A 568 12.05 -27.39 -26.57
N GLY A 569 11.74 -28.21 -27.60
CA GLY A 569 12.53 -28.30 -28.82
C GLY A 569 12.62 -27.00 -29.64
N ASN A 570 11.66 -26.08 -29.45
CA ASN A 570 11.56 -24.81 -30.17
C ASN A 570 12.06 -23.61 -29.33
N ALA A 571 12.73 -23.86 -28.19
CA ALA A 571 13.08 -22.84 -27.20
C ALA A 571 13.78 -21.60 -27.78
N ALA A 572 14.71 -21.79 -28.74
CA ALA A 572 15.46 -20.70 -29.37
C ALA A 572 14.58 -19.75 -30.23
N GLU A 573 13.46 -20.24 -30.76
CA GLU A 573 12.49 -19.41 -31.49
C GLU A 573 11.52 -18.70 -30.53
N LEU A 574 11.09 -19.41 -29.49
CA LEU A 574 10.14 -18.92 -28.48
C LEU A 574 10.74 -17.88 -27.52
N ALA A 575 12.07 -17.85 -27.38
CA ALA A 575 12.78 -17.00 -26.42
C ALA A 575 12.68 -15.47 -26.66
N GLN A 576 12.32 -15.02 -27.87
CA GLN A 576 12.01 -13.62 -28.24
C GLN A 576 12.87 -12.54 -27.54
N TYR A 577 14.11 -12.36 -28.01
CA TYR A 577 15.09 -11.44 -27.42
C TYR A 577 14.75 -9.96 -27.68
N PRO A 578 14.64 -9.10 -26.65
CA PRO A 578 14.57 -7.65 -26.83
C PRO A 578 15.77 -7.08 -27.59
N ALA A 579 15.57 -5.95 -28.30
CA ALA A 579 16.64 -5.31 -29.08
C ALA A 579 17.89 -5.01 -28.23
N ASP A 580 17.70 -4.32 -27.10
CA ASP A 580 18.76 -3.91 -26.18
C ASP A 580 19.54 -5.09 -25.58
N LEU A 581 18.90 -6.27 -25.45
CA LEU A 581 19.58 -7.50 -25.02
C LEU A 581 20.50 -8.02 -26.13
N ASN A 582 20.05 -8.02 -27.39
CA ASN A 582 20.90 -8.38 -28.52
C ASN A 582 22.08 -7.40 -28.65
N ASP A 583 21.88 -6.12 -28.35
CA ASP A 583 22.92 -5.10 -28.40
C ASP A 583 23.94 -5.25 -27.26
N ALA A 584 23.46 -5.51 -26.03
CA ALA A 584 24.32 -5.86 -24.91
C ALA A 584 25.15 -7.13 -25.18
N ILE A 585 24.54 -8.17 -25.77
CA ILE A 585 25.23 -9.41 -26.19
C ILE A 585 26.27 -9.10 -27.27
N ARG A 586 25.93 -8.32 -28.30
CA ARG A 586 26.88 -7.91 -29.37
C ARG A 586 28.06 -7.10 -28.84
N GLY A 587 27.87 -6.33 -27.76
CA GLY A 587 28.95 -5.60 -27.08
C GLY A 587 29.82 -6.45 -26.14
N TYR A 588 29.44 -7.70 -25.82
CA TYR A 588 30.11 -8.49 -24.78
C TYR A 588 31.22 -9.39 -25.33
N ALA A 589 32.46 -8.91 -25.27
CA ALA A 589 33.63 -9.56 -25.88
C ALA A 589 33.97 -10.98 -25.36
N GLN A 590 33.37 -11.43 -24.25
CA GLN A 590 33.58 -12.77 -23.68
C GLN A 590 32.46 -13.77 -24.01
N TRP A 591 31.46 -13.36 -24.81
CA TRP A 591 30.29 -14.18 -25.14
C TRP A 591 30.63 -15.49 -25.86
N ARG A 592 29.96 -16.59 -25.49
CA ARG A 592 30.19 -17.94 -26.05
C ARG A 592 28.87 -18.57 -26.54
N PRO A 593 28.90 -19.46 -27.56
CA PRO A 593 27.69 -20.14 -28.05
C PRO A 593 26.88 -20.88 -26.97
N ALA A 594 27.54 -21.47 -25.97
CA ALA A 594 26.83 -22.15 -24.87
C ALA A 594 26.01 -21.19 -23.99
N TYR A 595 26.45 -19.94 -23.84
CA TYR A 595 25.68 -18.92 -23.10
C TYR A 595 24.38 -18.57 -23.83
N ARG A 596 24.36 -18.69 -25.17
CA ARG A 596 23.14 -18.53 -25.98
C ARG A 596 22.15 -19.66 -25.71
N LEU A 597 22.59 -20.92 -25.64
CA LEU A 597 21.71 -22.06 -25.34
C LEU A 597 21.02 -21.93 -23.97
N LEU A 598 21.76 -21.50 -22.94
CA LEU A 598 21.19 -21.21 -21.62
C LEU A 598 20.20 -20.03 -21.67
N SER A 599 20.56 -18.95 -22.37
CA SER A 599 19.71 -17.77 -22.55
C SER A 599 18.42 -18.10 -23.32
N ASP A 600 18.48 -18.99 -24.32
CA ASP A 600 17.32 -19.48 -25.08
C ASP A 600 16.37 -20.29 -24.18
N ALA A 601 16.89 -21.16 -23.31
CA ALA A 601 16.07 -21.88 -22.34
C ALA A 601 15.39 -20.97 -21.29
N VAL A 602 16.08 -19.90 -20.85
CA VAL A 602 15.51 -18.91 -19.91
C VAL A 602 14.47 -18.02 -20.58
N GLY A 603 14.67 -17.63 -21.85
CA GLY A 603 13.66 -16.91 -22.63
C GLY A 603 12.43 -17.78 -22.92
N TYR A 604 12.63 -19.06 -23.23
CA TYR A 604 11.54 -20.05 -23.35
C TYR A 604 10.74 -20.21 -22.04
N ALA A 605 11.39 -20.22 -20.88
CA ALA A 605 10.69 -20.17 -19.60
C ALA A 605 9.85 -18.89 -19.43
N GLN A 606 10.35 -17.74 -19.90
CA GLN A 606 9.56 -16.51 -19.91
C GLN A 606 8.37 -16.57 -20.89
N TRP A 607 8.46 -17.35 -21.97
CA TRP A 607 7.32 -17.64 -22.85
C TRP A 607 6.28 -18.55 -22.18
N ILE A 608 6.70 -19.63 -21.51
CA ILE A 608 5.80 -20.50 -20.70
C ILE A 608 5.05 -19.67 -19.64
N SER A 609 5.76 -18.81 -18.91
CA SER A 609 5.18 -17.95 -17.88
C SER A 609 4.15 -16.94 -18.44
N LYS A 610 4.36 -16.42 -19.67
CA LYS A 610 3.36 -15.62 -20.40
C LYS A 610 2.13 -16.44 -20.80
N ALA A 611 2.32 -17.67 -21.30
CA ALA A 611 1.22 -18.56 -21.67
C ALA A 611 0.37 -18.96 -20.46
N MET A 612 1.01 -19.28 -19.33
CA MET A 612 0.34 -19.59 -18.07
C MET A 612 -0.33 -18.36 -17.45
N SER A 613 0.26 -17.17 -17.58
CA SER A 613 -0.37 -15.91 -17.16
C SER A 613 -1.71 -15.68 -17.86
N ALA A 614 -1.73 -15.77 -19.20
CA ALA A 614 -2.97 -15.66 -19.97
C ALA A 614 -3.97 -16.79 -19.64
N HIS A 615 -3.48 -17.97 -19.24
CA HIS A 615 -4.33 -19.06 -18.78
C HIS A 615 -5.01 -18.76 -17.43
N PHE A 616 -4.28 -18.22 -16.44
CA PHE A 616 -4.88 -17.82 -15.16
C PHE A 616 -5.87 -16.66 -15.31
N GLU A 617 -5.67 -15.76 -16.28
CA GLU A 617 -6.64 -14.71 -16.64
C GLU A 617 -7.91 -15.28 -17.30
N ALA A 618 -7.80 -16.37 -18.08
CA ALA A 618 -8.96 -17.11 -18.57
C ALA A 618 -9.68 -17.90 -17.44
N ARG A 619 -8.92 -18.48 -16.50
CA ARG A 619 -9.43 -19.20 -15.32
C ARG A 619 -10.17 -18.25 -14.36
N GLY A 620 -9.65 -17.03 -14.17
CA GLY A 620 -10.30 -15.96 -13.42
C GLY A 620 -11.72 -15.67 -13.93
N LYS A 621 -11.88 -15.45 -15.23
CA LYS A 621 -13.19 -15.19 -15.86
C LYS A 621 -14.16 -16.36 -15.71
N PHE A 622 -13.67 -17.59 -15.86
CA PHE A 622 -14.49 -18.78 -15.58
C PHE A 622 -14.96 -18.82 -14.12
N MET A 623 -14.10 -18.48 -13.16
CA MET A 623 -14.44 -18.43 -11.73
C MET A 623 -15.38 -17.27 -11.38
N GLU A 624 -15.25 -16.11 -12.03
CA GLU A 624 -16.21 -15.00 -11.98
C GLU A 624 -17.60 -15.43 -12.45
N GLU A 625 -17.70 -16.15 -13.57
CA GLU A 625 -18.96 -16.73 -14.06
C GLU A 625 -19.59 -17.72 -13.06
N GLN A 626 -18.79 -18.43 -12.26
CA GLN A 626 -19.27 -19.38 -11.23
C GLN A 626 -19.41 -18.77 -9.82
N GLN A 627 -19.15 -17.46 -9.64
CA GLN A 627 -19.08 -16.83 -8.31
C GLN A 627 -20.35 -17.07 -7.47
N ALA A 628 -21.54 -17.04 -8.09
CA ALA A 628 -22.81 -17.27 -7.40
C ALA A 628 -23.05 -18.71 -6.91
N LEU A 629 -22.35 -19.70 -7.49
CA LEU A 629 -22.36 -21.10 -7.01
C LEU A 629 -21.32 -21.28 -5.90
N ILE A 630 -20.11 -20.75 -6.09
CA ILE A 630 -19.02 -20.78 -5.12
C ILE A 630 -19.43 -20.07 -3.82
N GLY A 631 -20.06 -18.90 -3.91
CA GLY A 631 -20.54 -18.14 -2.74
C GLY A 631 -21.59 -18.90 -1.91
N LYS A 632 -22.49 -19.67 -2.56
CA LYS A 632 -23.46 -20.53 -1.87
C LYS A 632 -22.80 -21.68 -1.13
N PHE A 633 -21.78 -22.32 -1.73
CA PHE A 633 -20.99 -23.34 -1.06
C PHE A 633 -20.30 -22.75 0.20
N ILE A 634 -19.61 -21.62 0.05
CA ILE A 634 -18.93 -20.93 1.16
C ILE A 634 -19.93 -20.62 2.28
N GLN A 635 -21.10 -20.06 1.94
CA GLN A 635 -22.18 -19.77 2.89
C GLN A 635 -22.69 -21.02 3.61
N SER A 636 -22.90 -22.13 2.91
CA SER A 636 -23.35 -23.38 3.54
C SER A 636 -22.31 -23.93 4.52
N ILE A 637 -21.02 -23.89 4.19
CA ILE A 637 -19.96 -24.41 5.07
C ILE A 637 -19.76 -23.54 6.32
N TYR A 638 -19.76 -22.20 6.21
CA TYR A 638 -19.57 -21.35 7.41
C TYR A 638 -20.84 -21.18 8.25
N ALA A 639 -22.03 -21.37 7.68
CA ALA A 639 -23.30 -21.31 8.43
C ALA A 639 -23.56 -22.55 9.29
N ALA A 640 -22.76 -23.61 9.16
CA ALA A 640 -22.78 -24.75 10.07
C ALA A 640 -22.47 -24.31 11.51
N SER A 641 -23.11 -24.93 12.51
CA SER A 641 -22.97 -24.53 13.92
C SER A 641 -21.52 -24.55 14.42
N VAL A 642 -20.67 -25.39 13.81
CA VAL A 642 -19.23 -25.52 14.08
C VAL A 642 -18.45 -24.19 13.97
N PHE A 643 -18.97 -23.21 13.23
CA PHE A 643 -18.35 -21.88 13.03
C PHE A 643 -19.25 -20.71 13.47
N SER A 644 -20.29 -20.97 14.25
CA SER A 644 -21.26 -19.95 14.68
C SER A 644 -20.65 -18.96 15.68
N PRO A 645 -20.80 -17.62 15.49
CA PRO A 645 -20.31 -16.61 16.44
C PRO A 645 -20.91 -16.67 17.86
N GLY A 646 -21.85 -17.58 18.13
CA GLY A 646 -22.50 -17.76 19.42
C GLY A 646 -22.02 -18.97 20.23
N GLU A 647 -21.12 -19.82 19.72
CA GLU A 647 -20.61 -21.01 20.43
C GLU A 647 -19.08 -21.03 20.49
N GLU A 648 -18.52 -21.34 21.67
CA GLU A 648 -17.07 -21.32 21.94
C GLU A 648 -16.32 -22.55 21.37
N LEU A 649 -16.44 -22.78 20.07
CA LEU A 649 -15.54 -23.71 19.37
C LEU A 649 -14.24 -22.98 19.01
N GLU A 650 -13.10 -23.58 19.32
CA GLU A 650 -11.75 -22.97 19.17
C GLU A 650 -11.29 -22.82 17.70
N ALA A 651 -12.21 -22.68 16.73
CA ALA A 651 -11.92 -22.60 15.30
C ALA A 651 -12.82 -21.61 14.55
N GLN A 652 -12.25 -20.90 13.57
CA GLN A 652 -12.98 -20.02 12.64
C GLN A 652 -12.55 -20.30 11.19
N ILE A 653 -13.46 -20.16 10.22
CA ILE A 653 -13.17 -20.33 8.79
C ILE A 653 -13.14 -18.98 8.07
N ALA A 654 -12.20 -18.82 7.13
CA ALA A 654 -12.04 -17.61 6.33
C ALA A 654 -11.77 -17.89 4.85
N VAL A 655 -12.30 -17.06 3.97
CA VAL A 655 -11.85 -16.91 2.58
C VAL A 655 -10.50 -16.20 2.57
N THR A 656 -9.51 -16.75 1.85
CA THR A 656 -8.14 -16.20 1.74
C THR A 656 -7.68 -16.15 0.28
N GLY A 657 -6.44 -15.70 0.01
CA GLY A 657 -5.87 -15.72 -1.34
C GLY A 657 -6.60 -14.83 -2.35
N SER A 658 -6.70 -15.30 -3.61
CA SER A 658 -7.18 -14.51 -4.76
C SER A 658 -8.65 -14.11 -4.65
N LEU A 659 -9.53 -15.00 -4.17
CA LEU A 659 -10.93 -14.65 -3.91
C LEU A 659 -11.05 -13.59 -2.81
N ALA A 660 -10.26 -13.67 -1.73
CA ALA A 660 -10.27 -12.63 -0.69
C ALA A 660 -9.76 -11.27 -1.21
N ALA A 661 -8.73 -11.28 -2.06
CA ALA A 661 -8.21 -10.06 -2.68
C ALA A 661 -9.26 -9.40 -3.60
N PHE A 662 -9.97 -10.19 -4.40
CA PHE A 662 -11.09 -9.74 -5.20
C PHE A 662 -12.25 -9.21 -4.35
N LEU A 663 -12.63 -9.90 -3.27
CA LEU A 663 -13.72 -9.48 -2.38
C LEU A 663 -13.43 -8.12 -1.73
N HIS A 664 -12.22 -7.89 -1.20
CA HIS A 664 -11.83 -6.58 -0.69
C HIS A 664 -11.86 -5.50 -1.78
N ALA A 665 -11.29 -5.79 -2.95
CA ALA A 665 -11.22 -4.83 -4.04
C ALA A 665 -12.60 -4.45 -4.59
N ASP A 666 -13.52 -5.40 -4.74
CA ASP A 666 -14.90 -5.08 -5.11
C ASP A 666 -15.63 -4.33 -3.98
N TYR A 667 -15.46 -4.73 -2.71
CA TYR A 667 -16.09 -4.07 -1.57
C TYR A 667 -15.67 -2.59 -1.47
N THR A 668 -14.38 -2.28 -1.62
CA THR A 668 -13.86 -0.91 -1.63
C THR A 668 -13.91 -0.23 -3.01
N LYS A 669 -14.51 -0.88 -4.02
CA LYS A 669 -14.61 -0.41 -5.42
C LYS A 669 -13.27 0.09 -5.98
N PHE A 670 -12.23 -0.72 -5.80
CA PHE A 670 -10.88 -0.48 -6.29
C PHE A 670 -10.87 -0.28 -7.82
N PRO A 671 -10.28 0.81 -8.35
CA PRO A 671 -10.43 1.18 -9.76
C PRO A 671 -9.57 0.36 -10.74
N ARG A 672 -8.61 -0.44 -10.22
CA ARG A 672 -7.64 -1.19 -11.02
C ARG A 672 -7.66 -2.70 -10.71
N PRO A 673 -8.82 -3.39 -10.75
CA PRO A 673 -8.93 -4.79 -10.33
C PRO A 673 -8.05 -5.76 -11.14
N GLY A 674 -7.59 -5.37 -12.33
CA GLY A 674 -6.63 -6.13 -13.14
C GLY A 674 -5.20 -6.18 -12.59
N GLU A 675 -4.85 -5.37 -11.58
CA GLU A 675 -3.57 -5.43 -10.85
C GLU A 675 -3.55 -6.51 -9.75
N LEU A 676 -4.68 -7.19 -9.55
CA LEU A 676 -4.84 -8.29 -8.61
C LEU A 676 -4.58 -9.64 -9.29
N GLN A 677 -4.13 -10.62 -8.54
CA GLN A 677 -4.13 -12.02 -8.97
C GLN A 677 -5.58 -12.42 -9.33
N PRO A 678 -5.86 -12.88 -10.56
CA PRO A 678 -7.17 -13.40 -10.93
C PRO A 678 -7.63 -14.51 -9.98
N VAL A 679 -8.94 -14.65 -9.79
CA VAL A 679 -9.52 -15.69 -8.94
C VAL A 679 -9.35 -17.05 -9.61
N ASP A 680 -8.21 -17.69 -9.34
CA ASP A 680 -7.80 -18.97 -9.92
C ASP A 680 -8.36 -20.19 -9.16
N VAL A 681 -8.41 -20.10 -7.83
CA VAL A 681 -9.02 -21.08 -6.92
C VAL A 681 -9.63 -20.36 -5.71
N ALA A 682 -10.87 -20.65 -5.36
CA ALA A 682 -11.47 -20.17 -4.12
C ALA A 682 -10.80 -20.87 -2.92
N SER A 683 -9.97 -20.14 -2.18
CA SER A 683 -9.17 -20.69 -1.07
C SER A 683 -9.87 -20.42 0.26
N LEU A 684 -10.16 -21.48 1.02
CA LEU A 684 -10.66 -21.41 2.39
C LEU A 684 -9.60 -21.89 3.38
N ARG A 685 -9.46 -21.20 4.52
CA ARG A 685 -8.66 -21.68 5.64
C ARG A 685 -9.44 -21.72 6.94
N ILE A 686 -9.25 -22.80 7.69
CA ILE A 686 -9.71 -22.99 9.05
C ILE A 686 -8.55 -22.59 9.98
N TYR A 687 -8.78 -21.65 10.90
CA TYR A 687 -7.81 -21.19 11.89
C TYR A 687 -8.23 -21.72 13.26
N ALA A 688 -7.31 -22.33 13.99
CA ALA A 688 -7.53 -22.81 15.36
C ALA A 688 -6.88 -21.86 16.38
N TYR A 689 -7.63 -21.48 17.41
CA TYR A 689 -7.16 -20.61 18.50
C TYR A 689 -6.08 -21.31 19.33
N ASN A 690 -6.31 -22.60 19.60
CA ASN A 690 -5.41 -23.46 20.35
C ASN A 690 -4.11 -23.76 19.54
N PRO A 691 -2.92 -23.36 20.02
CA PRO A 691 -1.66 -23.55 19.30
C PRO A 691 -1.18 -25.01 19.25
N GLU A 692 -1.81 -25.93 20.00
CA GLU A 692 -1.51 -27.36 19.96
C GLU A 692 -2.51 -28.16 19.09
N ALA A 693 -3.46 -27.49 18.42
CA ALA A 693 -4.47 -28.13 17.59
C ALA A 693 -3.86 -28.91 16.41
N ASN A 694 -4.20 -30.19 16.30
CA ASN A 694 -3.72 -31.06 15.20
C ASN A 694 -4.51 -30.78 13.90
N PRO A 695 -3.86 -30.37 12.79
CA PRO A 695 -4.54 -30.06 11.53
C PRO A 695 -5.43 -31.18 10.97
N ALA A 696 -5.03 -32.45 11.11
CA ALA A 696 -5.83 -33.58 10.63
C ALA A 696 -7.14 -33.75 11.43
N ILE A 697 -7.15 -33.40 12.72
CA ILE A 697 -8.36 -33.43 13.56
C ILE A 697 -9.27 -32.25 13.20
N VAL A 698 -8.70 -31.06 12.95
CA VAL A 698 -9.47 -29.90 12.50
C VAL A 698 -10.13 -30.16 11.14
N MET A 699 -9.44 -30.84 10.20
CA MET A 699 -10.02 -31.19 8.90
C MET A 699 -11.16 -32.22 9.00
N GLN A 700 -11.09 -33.14 9.96
CA GLN A 700 -12.17 -34.12 10.22
C GLN A 700 -13.49 -33.48 10.68
N LEU A 701 -13.48 -32.23 11.16
CA LEU A 701 -14.70 -31.48 11.48
C LEU A 701 -15.40 -30.92 10.23
N VAL A 702 -14.69 -30.73 9.12
CA VAL A 702 -15.21 -30.03 7.93
C VAL A 702 -15.49 -30.97 6.77
N ALA A 703 -14.74 -32.06 6.61
CA ALA A 703 -15.03 -33.06 5.56
C ALA A 703 -16.51 -33.54 5.56
N PRO A 704 -17.17 -33.82 6.70
CA PRO A 704 -18.58 -34.21 6.70
C PRO A 704 -19.52 -33.14 6.14
N LEU A 705 -19.25 -31.85 6.40
CA LEU A 705 -20.05 -30.72 5.91
C LEU A 705 -19.92 -30.58 4.38
N VAL A 706 -18.74 -30.87 3.84
CA VAL A 706 -18.48 -30.89 2.39
C VAL A 706 -19.24 -32.06 1.74
N THR A 707 -19.18 -33.25 2.32
CA THR A 707 -19.93 -34.41 1.82
C THR A 707 -21.44 -34.17 1.87
N GLU A 708 -21.98 -33.63 2.97
CA GLU A 708 -23.40 -33.31 3.13
C GLU A 708 -23.90 -32.31 2.06
N TYR A 709 -23.13 -31.25 1.78
CA TYR A 709 -23.45 -30.32 0.69
C TYR A 709 -23.44 -31.00 -0.69
N LEU A 710 -22.49 -31.90 -0.96
CA LEU A 710 -22.38 -32.57 -2.25
C LEU A 710 -23.47 -33.64 -2.46
N ASP A 711 -23.97 -34.26 -1.39
CA ASP A 711 -25.13 -35.14 -1.41
C ASP A 711 -26.45 -34.36 -1.60
N GLU A 712 -26.57 -33.14 -1.05
CA GLU A 712 -27.74 -32.25 -1.28
C GLU A 712 -27.72 -31.60 -2.68
N TYR A 713 -26.54 -31.23 -3.18
CA TYR A 713 -26.33 -30.56 -4.47
C TYR A 713 -25.47 -31.39 -5.45
N PRO A 714 -25.92 -32.60 -5.84
CA PRO A 714 -25.12 -33.54 -6.62
C PRO A 714 -24.78 -33.00 -8.01
N GLY A 715 -23.51 -33.16 -8.40
CA GLY A 715 -23.00 -32.68 -9.68
C GLY A 715 -22.68 -31.18 -9.73
N THR A 716 -22.58 -30.51 -8.58
CA THR A 716 -21.99 -29.14 -8.50
C THR A 716 -20.47 -29.18 -8.55
N PHE A 717 -19.84 -30.06 -7.78
CA PHE A 717 -18.40 -30.31 -7.76
C PHE A 717 -18.07 -31.81 -7.64
N VAL A 718 -16.80 -32.17 -7.84
CA VAL A 718 -16.25 -33.49 -7.55
C VAL A 718 -15.19 -33.35 -6.45
N GLU A 719 -15.43 -33.97 -5.30
CA GLU A 719 -14.45 -34.03 -4.21
C GLU A 719 -13.33 -35.02 -4.54
N VAL A 720 -12.08 -34.60 -4.31
CA VAL A 720 -10.90 -35.46 -4.34
C VAL A 720 -10.16 -35.33 -3.03
N ALA A 721 -10.40 -36.30 -2.14
CA ALA A 721 -9.74 -36.40 -0.84
C ALA A 721 -8.20 -36.26 -0.96
N PRO A 722 -7.53 -35.65 0.05
CA PRO A 722 -6.08 -35.58 0.08
C PRO A 722 -5.47 -36.96 0.35
N MET A 723 -4.24 -37.20 -0.13
CA MET A 723 -3.49 -38.42 0.21
C MET A 723 -2.86 -38.37 1.61
N ASP A 724 -2.79 -37.17 2.21
CA ASP A 724 -2.44 -36.93 3.61
C ASP A 724 -3.72 -36.49 4.36
N PRO A 725 -4.12 -37.14 5.47
CA PRO A 725 -5.25 -36.69 6.30
C PRO A 725 -5.13 -35.25 6.86
N ALA A 726 -3.94 -34.64 6.85
CA ALA A 726 -3.73 -33.22 7.18
C ALA A 726 -3.72 -32.29 5.95
N GLY A 727 -3.77 -32.85 4.73
CA GLY A 727 -3.75 -32.10 3.48
C GLY A 727 -5.06 -31.38 3.17
N PRO A 728 -5.07 -30.46 2.18
CA PRO A 728 -6.26 -29.71 1.83
C PRO A 728 -7.33 -30.58 1.15
N LEU A 729 -8.60 -30.39 1.52
CA LEU A 729 -9.73 -30.86 0.72
C LEU A 729 -9.76 -30.09 -0.61
N ARG A 730 -10.12 -30.78 -1.70
CA ARG A 730 -10.09 -30.25 -3.06
C ARG A 730 -11.38 -30.56 -3.78
N LEU A 731 -12.04 -29.53 -4.29
CA LEU A 731 -13.25 -29.64 -5.11
C LEU A 731 -12.92 -29.23 -6.54
N PHE A 732 -13.10 -30.16 -7.47
CA PHE A 732 -12.92 -29.95 -8.91
C PHE A 732 -14.26 -29.66 -9.59
N TRP A 733 -14.22 -28.96 -10.72
CA TRP A 733 -15.38 -28.83 -11.59
C TRP A 733 -15.79 -30.21 -12.14
N PRO A 734 -17.10 -30.53 -12.26
CA PRO A 734 -17.57 -31.89 -12.53
C PRO A 734 -17.40 -32.34 -14.00
N SER A 735 -16.84 -31.48 -14.87
CA SER A 735 -16.66 -31.76 -16.30
C SER A 735 -15.52 -30.95 -16.91
N GLU A 736 -15.07 -31.32 -18.11
CA GLU A 736 -14.07 -30.55 -18.85
C GLU A 736 -14.64 -29.25 -19.45
N VAL A 737 -14.04 -28.11 -19.11
CA VAL A 737 -14.35 -26.78 -19.64
C VAL A 737 -13.19 -26.21 -20.45
N GLU A 738 -13.48 -25.35 -21.44
CA GLU A 738 -12.47 -24.69 -22.26
C GLU A 738 -11.94 -23.44 -21.55
N ILE A 739 -10.77 -23.56 -20.92
CA ILE A 739 -10.07 -22.45 -20.25
C ILE A 739 -8.74 -22.26 -20.99
N LYS A 740 -8.76 -21.37 -21.97
CA LYS A 740 -7.70 -21.23 -22.99
C LYS A 740 -6.30 -21.07 -22.37
N PRO A 741 -5.26 -21.70 -22.95
CA PRO A 741 -5.26 -22.51 -24.18
C PRO A 741 -5.73 -23.97 -23.99
N PHE A 742 -6.20 -24.34 -22.80
CA PHE A 742 -6.45 -25.73 -22.41
C PHE A 742 -7.95 -26.09 -22.38
N LYS A 743 -8.23 -27.40 -22.26
CA LYS A 743 -9.54 -27.95 -21.91
C LYS A 743 -9.34 -29.05 -20.88
N TYR A 744 -9.88 -28.86 -19.67
CA TYR A 744 -9.74 -29.78 -18.53
C TYR A 744 -10.81 -29.48 -17.48
N ALA A 745 -10.89 -30.30 -16.43
CA ALA A 745 -11.72 -30.05 -15.25
C ALA A 745 -10.88 -29.36 -14.16
N PRO A 746 -11.02 -28.03 -13.93
CA PRO A 746 -10.17 -27.31 -13.00
C PRO A 746 -10.47 -27.60 -11.52
N LEU A 747 -9.46 -27.47 -10.68
CA LEU A 747 -9.63 -27.28 -9.22
C LEU A 747 -10.32 -25.92 -8.98
N VAL A 748 -11.47 -25.90 -8.30
CA VAL A 748 -12.26 -24.67 -8.11
C VAL A 748 -12.27 -24.21 -6.65
N ILE A 749 -12.27 -25.12 -5.67
CA ILE A 749 -12.23 -24.78 -4.24
C ILE A 749 -11.17 -25.63 -3.52
N THR A 750 -10.41 -25.01 -2.63
CA THR A 750 -9.55 -25.69 -1.66
C THR A 750 -9.93 -25.31 -0.24
N ILE A 751 -9.89 -26.27 0.68
CA ILE A 751 -10.06 -26.03 2.12
C ILE A 751 -8.83 -26.58 2.84
N GLY A 752 -8.09 -25.69 3.51
CA GLY A 752 -6.90 -26.04 4.30
C GLY A 752 -7.04 -25.65 5.77
N VAL A 753 -6.15 -26.17 6.62
CA VAL A 753 -6.01 -25.70 8.01
C VAL A 753 -4.79 -24.78 8.08
N ALA A 754 -4.93 -23.63 8.72
CA ALA A 754 -3.84 -22.69 8.96
C ALA A 754 -2.86 -23.21 10.03
N ARG A 755 -1.68 -22.61 10.15
CA ARG A 755 -0.76 -22.95 11.24
C ARG A 755 -1.40 -22.55 12.59
N PRO A 756 -1.46 -23.45 13.59
CA PRO A 756 -2.02 -23.15 14.91
C PRO A 756 -1.37 -21.92 15.58
N GLY A 757 -2.14 -21.23 16.43
CA GLY A 757 -1.67 -20.04 17.16
C GLY A 757 -1.69 -18.74 16.37
N ILE A 758 -2.17 -18.75 15.12
CA ILE A 758 -2.50 -17.53 14.36
C ILE A 758 -4.02 -17.34 14.42
N TRP A 759 -4.47 -16.27 15.07
CA TRP A 759 -5.88 -15.89 15.14
C TRP A 759 -6.11 -14.57 14.38
N PRO A 760 -6.50 -14.63 13.08
CA PRO A 760 -6.66 -13.44 12.25
C PRO A 760 -7.94 -12.68 12.56
N LEU A 761 -8.01 -11.43 12.10
CA LEU A 761 -9.26 -10.67 12.05
C LEU A 761 -10.03 -10.99 10.75
N LEU A 762 -11.35 -11.14 10.86
CA LEU A 762 -12.24 -11.42 9.73
C LEU A 762 -13.07 -10.19 9.38
N ALA A 763 -13.17 -9.90 8.08
CA ALA A 763 -14.08 -8.92 7.50
C ALA A 763 -15.24 -9.68 6.82
N TYR A 764 -16.48 -9.36 7.18
CA TYR A 764 -17.66 -9.97 6.56
C TYR A 764 -18.03 -9.17 5.31
N ILE A 765 -17.61 -9.66 4.14
CA ILE A 765 -17.80 -9.00 2.85
C ILE A 765 -18.76 -9.82 2.01
N TRP A 766 -19.86 -9.22 1.55
CA TRP A 766 -20.92 -9.88 0.78
C TRP A 766 -21.39 -11.21 1.41
N ASP A 767 -21.56 -11.21 2.73
CA ASP A 767 -21.89 -12.39 3.54
C ASP A 767 -20.90 -13.56 3.34
N HIS A 768 -19.60 -13.24 3.29
CA HIS A 768 -18.48 -14.18 3.34
C HIS A 768 -17.46 -13.77 4.42
N PRO A 769 -17.09 -14.65 5.36
CA PRO A 769 -16.03 -14.39 6.33
C PRO A 769 -14.69 -14.34 5.58
N THR A 770 -14.14 -13.14 5.37
CA THR A 770 -12.97 -12.89 4.53
C THR A 770 -11.79 -12.49 5.40
N LEU A 771 -10.58 -13.00 5.09
CA LEU A 771 -9.36 -12.63 5.82
C LEU A 771 -9.14 -11.12 5.75
N GLY A 772 -8.99 -10.44 6.89
CA GLY A 772 -8.85 -8.98 6.96
C GLY A 772 -7.61 -8.46 6.21
N LEU A 773 -7.71 -7.26 5.63
CA LEU A 773 -6.68 -6.68 4.72
C LEU A 773 -5.25 -6.83 5.23
N ARG A 774 -4.99 -6.51 6.50
CA ARG A 774 -3.66 -6.63 7.13
C ARG A 774 -3.11 -8.06 7.04
N ASP A 775 -3.92 -9.04 7.41
CA ASP A 775 -3.51 -10.45 7.47
C ASP A 775 -3.41 -11.05 6.05
N LEU A 776 -4.25 -10.57 5.12
CA LEU A 776 -4.19 -10.90 3.70
C LEU A 776 -2.96 -10.31 2.99
N ILE A 777 -2.55 -9.07 3.30
CA ILE A 777 -1.29 -8.48 2.82
C ILE A 777 -0.10 -9.30 3.32
N MET A 778 -0.11 -9.75 4.58
CA MET A 778 0.94 -10.62 5.11
C MET A 778 0.93 -12.02 4.47
N GLU A 779 -0.24 -12.59 4.14
CA GLU A 779 -0.32 -13.78 3.29
C GLU A 779 0.33 -13.54 1.92
N TYR A 780 -0.02 -12.45 1.23
CA TYR A 780 0.51 -12.16 -0.10
C TYR A 780 2.02 -11.87 -0.11
N ARG A 781 2.55 -11.21 0.92
CA ARG A 781 4.00 -11.06 1.14
C ARG A 781 4.67 -12.43 1.36
N GLY A 782 4.08 -13.29 2.18
CA GLY A 782 4.55 -14.66 2.41
C GLY A 782 4.53 -15.53 1.16
N ARG A 783 3.47 -15.46 0.34
CA ARG A 783 3.38 -16.14 -0.96
C ARG A 783 4.43 -15.59 -1.95
N SER A 784 4.62 -14.27 -2.00
CA SER A 784 5.64 -13.63 -2.85
C SER A 784 7.08 -14.03 -2.48
N ALA A 785 7.33 -14.33 -1.20
CA ALA A 785 8.60 -14.80 -0.68
C ALA A 785 8.86 -16.31 -0.91
N ALA A 786 7.80 -17.10 -1.08
CA ALA A 786 7.86 -18.55 -1.28
C ALA A 786 7.84 -18.99 -2.76
N VAL A 787 7.63 -18.06 -3.70
CA VAL A 787 7.53 -18.32 -5.14
C VAL A 787 8.69 -17.68 -5.89
N GLU A 788 9.58 -18.48 -6.47
CA GLU A 788 10.73 -17.98 -7.23
C GLU A 788 10.41 -17.72 -8.72
N GLU A 789 9.27 -18.21 -9.21
CA GLU A 789 8.80 -18.03 -10.59
C GLU A 789 8.47 -16.55 -10.86
N PHE A 790 9.26 -15.90 -11.72
CA PHE A 790 9.21 -14.47 -11.96
C PHE A 790 7.80 -13.92 -12.28
N GLY A 791 7.00 -14.60 -13.11
CA GLY A 791 5.69 -14.11 -13.52
C GLY A 791 4.66 -14.12 -12.39
N ALA A 792 4.51 -15.27 -11.73
CA ALA A 792 3.68 -15.40 -10.53
C ALA A 792 4.15 -14.45 -9.42
N ARG A 793 5.45 -14.37 -9.14
CA ARG A 793 6.02 -13.48 -8.11
C ARG A 793 5.78 -12.00 -8.40
N ALA A 794 5.88 -11.57 -9.66
CA ALA A 794 5.55 -10.20 -10.07
C ALA A 794 4.07 -9.91 -9.78
N ARG A 795 3.16 -10.77 -10.22
CA ARG A 795 1.70 -10.65 -9.99
C ARG A 795 1.34 -10.65 -8.50
N LEU A 796 2.01 -11.47 -7.68
CA LEU A 796 1.81 -11.49 -6.22
C LEU A 796 2.31 -10.20 -5.55
N LYS A 797 3.42 -9.62 -6.01
CA LYS A 797 3.91 -8.30 -5.55
C LYS A 797 2.99 -7.15 -5.99
N GLU A 798 2.49 -7.20 -7.21
CA GLU A 798 1.49 -6.25 -7.74
C GLU A 798 0.19 -6.30 -6.93
N THR A 799 -0.31 -7.50 -6.65
CA THR A 799 -1.46 -7.71 -5.74
C THR A 799 -1.16 -7.21 -4.32
N THR A 800 0.06 -7.41 -3.81
CA THR A 800 0.48 -6.90 -2.50
C THR A 800 0.43 -5.37 -2.46
N ALA A 801 0.88 -4.70 -3.52
CA ALA A 801 0.83 -3.25 -3.65
C ALA A 801 -0.63 -2.76 -3.73
N ALA A 802 -1.46 -3.36 -4.58
CA ALA A 802 -2.88 -3.04 -4.69
C ALA A 802 -3.66 -3.25 -3.37
N LEU A 803 -3.40 -4.33 -2.64
CA LEU A 803 -4.02 -4.58 -1.33
C LEU A 803 -3.53 -3.60 -0.24
N THR A 804 -2.24 -3.25 -0.26
CA THR A 804 -1.69 -2.20 0.63
C THR A 804 -2.35 -0.85 0.31
N GLU A 805 -2.49 -0.52 -0.97
CA GLU A 805 -3.16 0.67 -1.44
C GLU A 805 -4.65 0.69 -1.05
N ILE A 806 -5.37 -0.43 -1.14
CA ILE A 806 -6.75 -0.56 -0.63
C ILE A 806 -6.82 -0.29 0.89
N LEU A 807 -5.87 -0.81 1.67
CA LEU A 807 -5.79 -0.57 3.11
C LEU A 807 -5.56 0.91 3.44
N LEU A 808 -4.66 1.58 2.72
CA LEU A 808 -4.41 3.03 2.88
C LEU A 808 -5.60 3.88 2.42
N ARG A 809 -6.35 3.42 1.41
CA ARG A 809 -7.51 4.13 0.84
C ARG A 809 -8.80 3.99 1.61
N ALA A 810 -8.89 3.05 2.55
CA ALA A 810 -9.99 2.99 3.51
C ALA A 810 -10.14 4.30 4.32
N GLU A 811 -9.06 5.07 4.44
CA GLU A 811 -9.01 6.36 5.12
C GLU A 811 -9.11 7.55 4.12
N ASN A 812 -8.67 7.39 2.85
CA ASN A 812 -8.77 8.40 1.78
C ASN A 812 -9.05 7.77 0.38
N PRO A 813 -10.25 7.90 -0.21
CA PRO A 813 -10.59 7.40 -1.54
C PRO A 813 -10.11 8.32 -2.68
N GLU A 814 -10.02 7.79 -3.92
CA GLU A 814 -9.51 8.55 -5.06
C GLU A 814 -10.39 9.75 -5.50
N PRO A 815 -9.78 10.82 -6.03
CA PRO A 815 -10.48 11.71 -6.95
C PRO A 815 -10.81 10.95 -8.27
N PRO A 816 -12.07 10.87 -8.71
CA PRO A 816 -12.47 10.10 -9.89
C PRO A 816 -11.86 10.61 -11.21
N PRO A 817 -11.66 9.72 -12.20
CA PRO A 817 -11.20 10.11 -13.53
C PRO A 817 -12.24 10.93 -14.29
N ALA A 818 -11.77 11.93 -15.04
CA ALA A 818 -12.61 12.80 -15.86
C ALA A 818 -12.79 12.26 -17.30
N PRO A 819 -13.91 12.55 -17.99
CA PRO A 819 -15.04 13.38 -17.54
C PRO A 819 -16.11 12.59 -16.80
N PHE A 820 -16.83 13.26 -15.89
CA PHE A 820 -18.05 12.72 -15.28
C PHE A 820 -19.10 12.34 -16.33
N GLY A 821 -19.88 11.30 -16.02
CA GLY A 821 -21.05 10.90 -16.80
C GLY A 821 -22.19 11.94 -16.75
N ARG A 822 -23.31 11.60 -17.39
CA ARG A 822 -24.50 12.48 -17.52
C ARG A 822 -25.27 12.65 -16.21
N HIS A 823 -25.04 11.76 -15.25
CA HIS A 823 -25.68 11.75 -13.94
C HIS A 823 -24.61 11.64 -12.86
N LEU A 824 -24.70 12.49 -11.83
CA LEU A 824 -23.74 12.54 -10.73
C LEU A 824 -24.45 12.44 -9.39
N MET A 825 -23.96 11.56 -8.51
CA MET A 825 -24.37 11.47 -7.12
C MET A 825 -23.19 11.86 -6.23
N ILE A 826 -23.42 12.71 -5.24
CA ILE A 826 -22.45 13.08 -4.23
C ILE A 826 -23.04 12.68 -2.86
N SER A 827 -22.32 11.85 -2.13
CA SER A 827 -22.80 11.22 -0.89
C SER A 827 -21.92 11.57 0.30
N SER A 828 -22.50 11.68 1.49
CA SER A 828 -21.69 11.79 2.72
C SER A 828 -21.07 10.44 3.11
N ALA A 829 -19.85 10.45 3.66
CA ALA A 829 -19.19 9.24 4.16
C ALA A 829 -19.93 8.51 5.29
N ALA A 830 -20.95 9.12 5.91
CA ALA A 830 -21.74 8.50 6.97
C ALA A 830 -22.69 7.40 6.46
N MET A 831 -23.18 7.50 5.21
CA MET A 831 -24.02 6.50 4.51
C MET A 831 -25.23 5.90 5.29
N ALA A 832 -25.70 6.52 6.38
CA ALA A 832 -26.49 5.81 7.40
C ALA A 832 -27.98 5.53 7.09
N ILE A 833 -28.53 6.00 5.96
CA ILE A 833 -29.78 5.47 5.37
C ILE A 833 -29.56 4.04 4.79
N GLY A 834 -28.30 3.64 4.66
CA GLY A 834 -27.88 2.43 3.97
C GLY A 834 -28.02 2.56 2.46
N PRO A 835 -27.89 1.45 1.71
CA PRO A 835 -27.83 1.47 0.26
C PRO A 835 -29.19 1.70 -0.43
N LYS A 836 -30.22 2.21 0.30
CA LYS A 836 -31.60 2.40 -0.19
C LYS A 836 -31.76 3.53 -1.21
N ALA A 837 -30.89 4.53 -1.16
CA ALA A 837 -30.88 5.69 -2.05
C ALA A 837 -29.69 5.72 -3.03
N ASP A 838 -28.78 4.73 -2.91
CA ASP A 838 -27.70 4.52 -3.86
C ASP A 838 -28.21 3.96 -5.20
N TYR A 839 -27.48 4.28 -6.28
CA TYR A 839 -27.73 3.74 -7.61
C TYR A 839 -27.97 2.22 -7.61
N PRO A 840 -29.04 1.73 -8.24
CA PRO A 840 -29.17 0.32 -8.61
C PRO A 840 -27.96 -0.14 -9.44
N ALA A 841 -27.51 -1.38 -9.24
CA ALA A 841 -26.30 -1.91 -9.89
C ALA A 841 -26.29 -1.79 -11.43
N SER A 842 -27.46 -1.75 -12.06
CA SER A 842 -27.61 -1.60 -13.51
C SER A 842 -27.19 -0.23 -14.07
N TYR A 843 -26.91 0.78 -13.23
CA TYR A 843 -26.41 2.10 -13.66
C TYR A 843 -24.89 2.17 -13.83
N TYR A 844 -24.14 1.23 -13.27
CA TYR A 844 -22.68 1.24 -13.36
C TYR A 844 -22.14 0.53 -14.63
N GLN A 845 -23.01 -0.19 -15.34
CA GLN A 845 -22.63 -1.02 -16.50
C GLN A 845 -22.51 -0.23 -17.83
N ASP A 846 -23.11 0.95 -17.92
CA ASP A 846 -23.15 1.78 -19.13
C ASP A 846 -22.20 3.01 -19.09
N GLY A 847 -21.57 3.27 -17.94
CA GLY A 847 -20.65 4.40 -17.74
C GLY A 847 -21.33 5.79 -17.76
N THR A 848 -22.65 5.87 -17.65
CA THR A 848 -23.39 7.15 -17.69
C THR A 848 -23.59 7.80 -16.32
N ALA A 849 -23.49 7.03 -15.23
CA ALA A 849 -23.70 7.48 -13.85
C ALA A 849 -22.43 7.34 -12.99
N TYR A 850 -22.15 8.33 -12.14
CA TYR A 850 -20.98 8.38 -11.26
C TYR A 850 -21.39 8.73 -9.83
N LYS A 851 -20.75 8.09 -8.84
CA LYS A 851 -20.90 8.41 -7.41
C LYS A 851 -19.58 8.93 -6.84
N ILE A 852 -19.65 10.00 -6.05
CA ILE A 852 -18.56 10.54 -5.21
C ILE A 852 -18.97 10.37 -3.74
N THR A 853 -18.02 10.05 -2.88
CA THR A 853 -18.20 10.02 -1.42
C THR A 853 -17.33 11.09 -0.78
N MET A 854 -17.95 12.04 -0.08
CA MET A 854 -17.27 13.16 0.59
C MET A 854 -16.71 12.72 1.95
N THR A 855 -15.39 12.74 2.07
CA THR A 855 -14.63 12.43 3.30
C THR A 855 -14.26 13.73 4.04
N GLY A 856 -13.20 13.72 4.88
CA GLY A 856 -12.64 14.92 5.48
C GLY A 856 -11.70 15.72 4.54
N ASN A 857 -11.23 15.12 3.44
CA ASN A 857 -10.18 15.71 2.61
C ASN A 857 -10.74 16.72 1.59
N ARG A 858 -10.91 17.97 2.06
CA ARG A 858 -11.51 19.08 1.29
C ARG A 858 -10.73 19.42 0.01
N GLU A 859 -9.41 19.27 0.05
CA GLU A 859 -8.54 19.60 -1.08
C GLU A 859 -8.57 18.53 -2.19
N ALA A 860 -8.62 17.23 -1.84
CA ALA A 860 -8.78 16.16 -2.82
C ALA A 860 -10.11 16.27 -3.60
N LEU A 861 -11.21 16.61 -2.92
CA LEU A 861 -12.50 16.88 -3.59
C LEU A 861 -12.42 18.08 -4.55
N ARG A 862 -11.74 19.15 -4.13
CA ARG A 862 -11.52 20.35 -4.96
C ARG A 862 -10.75 20.02 -6.23
N GLN A 863 -9.75 19.14 -6.14
CA GLN A 863 -8.96 18.69 -7.27
C GLN A 863 -9.78 17.78 -8.21
N ALA A 864 -10.53 16.80 -7.67
CA ALA A 864 -11.44 15.96 -8.45
C ALA A 864 -12.40 16.76 -9.33
N LEU A 865 -13.00 17.81 -8.76
CA LEU A 865 -14.02 18.63 -9.40
C LEU A 865 -13.45 19.78 -10.26
N THR A 866 -12.12 19.93 -10.33
CA THR A 866 -11.44 20.94 -11.16
C THR A 866 -10.95 20.34 -12.48
N LEU A 867 -11.79 20.41 -13.51
CA LEU A 867 -11.52 19.91 -14.85
C LEU A 867 -10.88 20.99 -15.75
N PRO A 868 -10.08 20.59 -16.76
CA PRO A 868 -9.67 21.50 -17.83
C PRO A 868 -10.88 22.13 -18.52
N ARG A 869 -10.78 23.41 -18.89
CA ARG A 869 -11.78 24.10 -19.73
C ARG A 869 -11.95 23.36 -21.07
N SER A 870 -13.18 23.28 -21.54
CA SER A 870 -13.56 22.61 -22.79
C SER A 870 -14.80 23.28 -23.36
N ASP A 871 -14.93 23.30 -24.68
CA ASP A 871 -16.08 23.85 -25.40
C ASP A 871 -17.25 22.84 -25.50
N GLN A 872 -17.11 21.65 -24.91
CA GLN A 872 -18.18 20.66 -24.81
C GLN A 872 -19.17 21.02 -23.69
N ASP A 873 -20.46 20.87 -23.98
CA ASP A 873 -21.53 20.99 -22.97
C ASP A 873 -21.35 19.93 -21.88
N ARG A 874 -21.24 20.40 -20.63
CA ARG A 874 -21.10 19.60 -19.40
C ARG A 874 -22.32 19.71 -18.49
N THR A 875 -23.49 20.01 -19.07
CA THR A 875 -24.76 19.98 -18.35
C THR A 875 -25.16 18.54 -18.04
N LEU A 876 -25.18 18.23 -16.75
CA LEU A 876 -25.73 17.00 -16.19
C LEU A 876 -27.25 16.99 -16.36
N ASP A 877 -27.81 15.85 -16.72
CA ASP A 877 -29.26 15.69 -16.79
C ASP A 877 -29.86 15.50 -15.38
N LEU A 878 -29.06 15.01 -14.41
CA LEU A 878 -29.41 14.90 -12.99
C LEU A 878 -28.17 14.95 -12.07
N LEU A 879 -28.24 15.73 -10.98
CA LEU A 879 -27.27 15.80 -9.88
C LEU A 879 -27.99 15.55 -8.54
N VAL A 880 -27.51 14.59 -7.74
CA VAL A 880 -28.09 14.25 -6.42
C VAL A 880 -27.05 14.44 -5.33
N LEU A 881 -27.38 15.16 -4.27
CA LEU A 881 -26.63 15.20 -3.02
C LEU A 881 -27.40 14.42 -1.94
N ASN A 882 -26.79 13.40 -1.35
CA ASN A 882 -27.42 12.50 -0.39
C ASN A 882 -26.61 12.42 0.93
N GLN A 883 -27.28 12.70 2.05
CA GLN A 883 -26.76 12.36 3.37
C GLN A 883 -27.87 11.77 4.26
N ASP A 884 -27.44 11.12 5.34
CA ASP A 884 -28.35 10.60 6.35
C ASP A 884 -28.99 11.70 7.22
N HIS A 885 -30.05 11.33 7.95
CA HIS A 885 -30.66 12.14 9.00
C HIS A 885 -29.62 12.56 10.09
N GLY A 886 -28.53 11.81 10.27
CA GLY A 886 -27.18 12.33 10.59
C GLY A 886 -26.95 12.99 11.96
N GLY A 887 -28.00 13.13 12.77
CA GLY A 887 -28.00 13.86 14.03
C GLY A 887 -28.08 15.38 13.84
N ILE A 888 -28.92 16.04 14.66
CA ILE A 888 -29.05 17.51 14.72
C ILE A 888 -27.86 18.10 15.52
N VAL A 889 -26.64 17.72 15.13
CA VAL A 889 -25.38 18.03 15.82
C VAL A 889 -24.55 19.07 15.05
N GLY A 890 -24.69 19.11 13.72
CA GLY A 890 -24.07 20.15 12.88
C GLY A 890 -24.85 21.48 12.82
N GLY A 891 -26.16 21.44 13.06
CA GLY A 891 -27.07 22.57 12.82
C GLY A 891 -27.54 22.69 11.37
N ALA A 892 -28.42 23.64 11.09
CA ALA A 892 -28.97 23.84 9.74
C ALA A 892 -27.90 24.32 8.74
N GLY A 893 -27.99 23.86 7.48
CA GLY A 893 -27.08 24.28 6.41
C GLY A 893 -25.73 23.55 6.38
N GLN A 894 -25.70 22.25 6.72
CA GLN A 894 -24.50 21.40 6.63
C GLN A 894 -24.75 20.10 5.85
N PHE A 895 -23.68 19.56 5.27
CA PHE A 895 -23.63 18.24 4.62
C PHE A 895 -22.54 17.39 5.28
N GLY A 896 -22.92 16.48 6.17
CA GLY A 896 -22.01 15.77 7.07
C GLY A 896 -21.25 16.75 7.95
N GLN A 897 -19.93 16.79 7.81
CA GLN A 897 -19.02 17.71 8.51
C GLN A 897 -18.61 18.93 7.66
N TRP A 898 -19.43 19.30 6.66
CA TRP A 898 -19.14 20.37 5.71
C TRP A 898 -20.15 21.51 5.84
N SER A 899 -19.66 22.73 6.05
CA SER A 899 -20.50 23.94 6.07
C SER A 899 -20.88 24.40 4.66
N ALA A 900 -21.89 25.26 4.56
CA ALA A 900 -22.22 25.97 3.32
C ALA A 900 -21.00 26.67 2.67
N ALA A 901 -20.07 27.21 3.48
CA ALA A 901 -18.84 27.83 2.99
C ALA A 901 -17.85 26.79 2.44
N ASP A 902 -17.70 25.63 3.08
CA ASP A 902 -16.86 24.55 2.57
C ASP A 902 -17.41 23.99 1.25
N LEU A 903 -18.73 23.79 1.18
CA LEU A 903 -19.44 23.33 -0.02
C LEU A 903 -19.28 24.35 -1.16
N GLN A 904 -19.37 25.65 -0.86
CA GLN A 904 -19.12 26.70 -1.85
C GLN A 904 -17.68 26.66 -2.39
N THR A 905 -16.68 26.55 -1.50
CA THR A 905 -15.25 26.68 -1.84
C THR A 905 -14.65 25.43 -2.49
N TYR A 906 -15.02 24.25 -2.02
CA TYR A 906 -14.36 22.98 -2.36
C TYR A 906 -15.21 22.06 -3.26
N LEU A 907 -16.50 22.35 -3.46
CA LEU A 907 -17.41 21.59 -4.34
C LEU A 907 -17.98 22.46 -5.47
N VAL A 908 -18.76 23.49 -5.13
CA VAL A 908 -19.50 24.31 -6.10
C VAL A 908 -18.58 25.13 -7.00
N GLU A 909 -17.68 25.93 -6.44
CA GLU A 909 -16.81 26.80 -7.23
C GLU A 909 -15.88 26.01 -8.19
N PRO A 910 -15.31 24.85 -7.81
CA PRO A 910 -14.67 23.91 -8.74
C PRO A 910 -15.58 23.46 -9.88
N MET A 911 -16.77 22.91 -9.59
CA MET A 911 -17.71 22.44 -10.61
C MET A 911 -18.10 23.56 -11.58
N ARG A 912 -18.39 24.75 -11.05
CA ARG A 912 -18.73 25.95 -11.82
C ARG A 912 -17.57 26.42 -12.71
N ARG A 913 -16.33 26.40 -12.23
CA ARG A 913 -15.12 26.70 -13.03
C ARG A 913 -14.85 25.66 -14.12
N SER A 914 -15.21 24.41 -13.86
CA SER A 914 -15.18 23.28 -14.80
C SER A 914 -16.28 23.33 -15.86
N GLY A 915 -17.22 24.27 -15.77
CA GLY A 915 -18.36 24.40 -16.68
C GLY A 915 -19.49 23.37 -16.44
N LEU A 916 -19.45 22.63 -15.32
CA LEU A 916 -20.51 21.72 -14.93
C LEU A 916 -21.74 22.52 -14.47
N ARG A 917 -22.91 22.11 -14.97
CA ARG A 917 -24.25 22.55 -14.52
C ARG A 917 -25.16 21.33 -14.40
N ALA A 918 -26.35 21.46 -13.83
CA ALA A 918 -27.35 20.40 -13.85
C ALA A 918 -28.77 20.92 -14.14
N ARG A 919 -29.52 20.17 -14.94
CA ARG A 919 -30.94 20.44 -15.26
C ARG A 919 -31.89 20.11 -14.12
N ILE A 920 -31.52 19.13 -13.32
CA ILE A 920 -32.22 18.71 -12.11
C ILE A 920 -31.17 18.52 -11.03
N LEU A 921 -31.33 19.23 -9.90
CA LEU A 921 -30.60 19.00 -8.67
C LEU A 921 -31.57 18.45 -7.62
N VAL A 922 -31.13 17.48 -6.82
CA VAL A 922 -31.87 17.01 -5.64
C VAL A 922 -30.95 17.05 -4.44
N LEU A 923 -31.27 17.91 -3.47
CA LEU A 923 -30.61 17.98 -2.17
C LEU A 923 -31.37 17.08 -1.19
N ASP A 924 -31.12 15.79 -1.30
CA ASP A 924 -31.88 14.69 -0.72
C ASP A 924 -31.48 14.42 0.74
N PHE A 925 -31.86 15.34 1.63
CA PHE A 925 -31.58 15.28 3.07
C PHE A 925 -32.37 16.34 3.86
N CYS A 926 -32.44 16.17 5.19
CA CYS A 926 -33.09 17.09 6.14
C CYS A 926 -32.57 18.54 6.03
N VAL A 927 -33.47 19.53 6.08
CA VAL A 927 -33.18 20.98 6.14
C VAL A 927 -32.25 21.48 5.01
N SER A 928 -32.26 20.80 3.86
CA SER A 928 -31.38 21.09 2.72
C SER A 928 -31.70 22.41 2.01
N THR A 929 -32.89 22.99 2.18
CA THR A 929 -33.26 24.31 1.64
C THR A 929 -32.32 25.42 2.13
N ALA A 930 -31.70 25.26 3.31
CA ALA A 930 -30.67 26.18 3.82
C ALA A 930 -29.39 26.24 2.95
N LEU A 931 -29.14 25.23 2.09
CA LEU A 931 -28.02 25.19 1.14
C LEU A 931 -28.42 25.61 -0.29
N LEU A 932 -29.67 26.01 -0.52
CA LEU A 932 -30.14 26.48 -1.83
C LEU A 932 -29.28 27.61 -2.41
N PRO A 933 -28.85 28.66 -1.66
CA PRO A 933 -27.99 29.71 -2.22
C PRO A 933 -26.62 29.20 -2.69
N THR A 934 -26.09 28.15 -2.04
CA THR A 934 -24.82 27.51 -2.43
C THR A 934 -24.99 26.71 -3.72
N PHE A 935 -26.07 25.92 -3.86
CA PHE A 935 -26.24 25.01 -5.01
C PHE A 935 -26.97 25.61 -6.22
N ALA A 936 -27.70 26.71 -6.07
CA ALA A 936 -28.32 27.42 -7.19
C ALA A 936 -27.30 27.85 -8.27
N ALA A 937 -26.04 28.09 -7.90
CA ALA A 937 -24.94 28.40 -8.82
C ALA A 937 -24.52 27.23 -9.75
N LEU A 938 -25.05 26.01 -9.53
CA LEU A 938 -24.88 24.85 -10.42
C LEU A 938 -26.12 24.53 -11.25
N CYS A 939 -27.23 25.26 -11.11
CA CYS A 939 -28.40 25.08 -11.97
C CYS A 939 -28.08 25.45 -13.43
N ALA A 940 -28.65 24.71 -14.37
CA ALA A 940 -28.77 25.15 -15.76
C ALA A 940 -29.76 26.33 -15.86
N GLU A 941 -29.70 27.10 -16.95
CA GLU A 941 -30.58 28.26 -17.17
C GLU A 941 -32.08 27.88 -17.21
N ASP A 942 -32.39 26.65 -17.60
CA ASP A 942 -33.74 26.08 -17.54
C ASP A 942 -33.99 25.22 -16.28
N GLY A 943 -32.98 24.99 -15.44
CA GLY A 943 -32.91 23.89 -14.47
C GLY A 943 -33.71 24.08 -13.17
N VAL A 944 -33.98 22.96 -12.48
CA VAL A 944 -34.69 22.94 -11.18
C VAL A 944 -33.84 22.34 -10.05
N LEU A 945 -34.08 22.79 -8.82
CA LEU A 945 -33.46 22.26 -7.60
C LEU A 945 -34.54 21.87 -6.59
N TYR A 946 -34.58 20.59 -6.24
CA TYR A 946 -35.40 20.01 -5.18
C TYR A 946 -34.62 20.01 -3.86
N SER A 947 -35.30 20.37 -2.77
CA SER A 947 -34.71 20.55 -1.44
C SER A 947 -35.76 20.33 -0.34
N ASN A 948 -35.33 20.32 0.92
CA ASN A 948 -36.16 19.98 2.09
C ASN A 948 -36.09 21.06 3.18
N VAL A 949 -37.25 21.50 3.65
CA VAL A 949 -37.44 22.63 4.58
C VAL A 949 -37.18 22.22 6.03
N TYR A 950 -37.47 20.97 6.41
CA TYR A 950 -37.39 20.51 7.80
C TYR A 950 -36.80 19.09 7.91
N SER A 951 -36.97 18.43 9.06
CA SER A 951 -36.39 17.11 9.34
C SER A 951 -37.38 15.99 9.04
N ILE A 952 -37.05 15.09 8.11
CA ILE A 952 -37.81 13.87 7.82
C ILE A 952 -36.86 12.68 7.61
N THR A 953 -37.33 11.46 7.88
CA THR A 953 -36.57 10.22 7.66
C THR A 953 -36.55 9.75 6.20
N GLU A 954 -37.44 10.29 5.37
CA GLU A 954 -37.65 9.82 3.99
C GLU A 954 -36.79 10.59 2.99
N VAL A 955 -36.37 9.87 1.95
CA VAL A 955 -35.54 10.37 0.83
C VAL A 955 -36.32 10.31 -0.48
N ILE A 956 -36.09 11.29 -1.33
CA ILE A 956 -36.68 11.41 -2.66
C ILE A 956 -36.10 10.34 -3.58
N MET A 957 -34.76 10.22 -3.65
CA MET A 957 -34.04 9.39 -4.62
C MET A 957 -33.91 7.93 -4.18
N THR A 958 -35.06 7.29 -3.92
CA THR A 958 -35.14 5.86 -3.62
C THR A 958 -34.64 5.00 -4.80
N ARG A 959 -34.16 3.78 -4.53
CA ARG A 959 -33.88 2.76 -5.56
C ARG A 959 -35.05 2.53 -6.52
N ASP A 960 -36.29 2.64 -6.03
CA ASP A 960 -37.49 2.43 -6.84
C ASP A 960 -37.74 3.63 -7.76
N LEU A 961 -37.52 4.87 -7.30
CA LEU A 961 -37.55 6.06 -8.17
C LEU A 961 -36.44 5.98 -9.23
N TRP A 962 -35.19 5.67 -8.84
CA TRP A 962 -34.10 5.40 -9.79
C TRP A 962 -34.50 4.33 -10.82
N GLY A 963 -35.20 3.28 -10.40
CA GLY A 963 -35.71 2.24 -11.30
C GLY A 963 -36.68 2.76 -12.35
N ARG A 964 -37.59 3.68 -11.98
CA ARG A 964 -38.61 4.26 -12.88
C ARG A 964 -38.01 5.26 -13.87
N ILE A 965 -37.22 6.22 -13.39
CA ILE A 965 -36.64 7.29 -14.24
C ILE A 965 -35.50 6.83 -15.17
N LYS A 966 -35.13 5.53 -15.17
CA LYS A 966 -33.95 5.07 -15.90
C LYS A 966 -34.04 5.28 -17.41
N ASP A 967 -35.16 4.87 -18.00
CA ASP A 967 -35.36 4.98 -19.45
C ASP A 967 -35.53 6.46 -19.86
N ASP A 968 -36.12 7.30 -19.00
CA ASP A 968 -36.24 8.74 -19.20
C ASP A 968 -34.90 9.47 -19.11
N LEU A 969 -33.99 9.07 -18.20
CA LEU A 969 -32.62 9.57 -18.14
C LEU A 969 -31.81 9.20 -19.39
N ALA A 970 -32.03 7.98 -19.92
CA ALA A 970 -31.42 7.55 -21.18
C ALA A 970 -31.97 8.30 -22.40
N ALA A 971 -33.29 8.53 -22.44
CA ALA A 971 -33.99 9.31 -23.47
C ALA A 971 -33.78 10.83 -23.34
N ARG A 972 -33.38 11.29 -22.14
CA ARG A 972 -33.25 12.68 -21.70
C ARG A 972 -34.59 13.44 -21.64
N ASP A 973 -35.68 12.74 -21.31
CA ASP A 973 -36.98 13.38 -21.08
C ASP A 973 -37.03 14.01 -19.68
N ARG A 974 -36.56 15.26 -19.61
CA ARG A 974 -36.60 16.10 -18.41
C ARG A 974 -38.01 16.21 -17.79
N ASN A 975 -39.07 16.15 -18.60
CA ASN A 975 -40.43 16.34 -18.11
C ASN A 975 -40.95 15.07 -17.43
N ALA A 976 -40.65 13.89 -17.98
CA ALA A 976 -40.94 12.61 -17.34
C ALA A 976 -40.19 12.46 -16.01
N ILE A 977 -38.88 12.75 -15.98
CA ILE A 977 -38.07 12.74 -14.74
C ILE A 977 -38.63 13.74 -13.71
N ARG A 978 -39.06 14.94 -14.14
CA ARG A 978 -39.71 15.95 -13.27
C ARG A 978 -41.05 15.46 -12.71
N ALA A 979 -41.86 14.77 -13.52
CA ALA A 979 -43.13 14.20 -13.05
C ALA A 979 -42.89 13.13 -11.97
N GLU A 980 -42.03 12.14 -12.24
CA GLU A 980 -41.72 11.05 -11.31
C GLU A 980 -41.14 11.52 -9.97
N ILE A 981 -40.28 12.55 -9.98
CA ILE A 981 -39.78 13.19 -8.75
C ILE A 981 -40.91 13.89 -7.97
N ASN A 982 -41.77 14.64 -8.66
CA ASN A 982 -42.92 15.31 -8.03
C ASN A 982 -43.91 14.29 -7.43
N ASP A 983 -44.15 13.17 -8.11
CA ASP A 983 -45.07 12.13 -7.65
C ASP A 983 -44.51 11.41 -6.42
N GLU A 984 -43.20 11.12 -6.36
CA GLU A 984 -42.56 10.58 -5.15
C GLU A 984 -42.62 11.58 -3.97
N MET A 985 -42.33 12.87 -4.22
CA MET A 985 -42.49 13.93 -3.22
C MET A 985 -43.95 14.06 -2.72
N THR A 986 -44.92 13.85 -3.59
CA THR A 986 -46.35 13.88 -3.24
C THR A 986 -46.74 12.68 -2.38
N VAL A 987 -46.24 11.47 -2.70
CA VAL A 987 -46.42 10.26 -1.88
C VAL A 987 -45.78 10.44 -0.50
N ILE A 988 -44.57 11.01 -0.41
CA ILE A 988 -43.92 11.30 0.88
C ILE A 988 -44.70 12.36 1.68
N THR A 989 -45.20 13.42 1.03
CA THR A 989 -46.02 14.46 1.68
C THR A 989 -47.31 13.92 2.30
N ARG A 990 -47.98 12.97 1.63
CA ARG A 990 -49.12 12.23 2.18
C ARG A 990 -48.70 11.37 3.38
N GLY A 991 -47.56 10.68 3.29
CA GLY A 991 -46.98 9.93 4.40
C GLY A 991 -46.69 10.78 5.64
N VAL A 992 -46.08 11.96 5.46
CA VAL A 992 -45.80 12.93 6.53
C VAL A 992 -47.10 13.48 7.14
N THR A 993 -48.14 13.74 6.33
CA THR A 993 -49.47 14.12 6.83
C THR A 993 -50.10 13.03 7.70
N GLY A 994 -49.97 11.76 7.33
CA GLY A 994 -50.40 10.65 8.19
C GLY A 994 -49.56 10.57 9.48
N LEU A 995 -48.24 10.74 9.36
CA LEU A 995 -47.30 10.65 10.47
C LEU A 995 -47.52 11.75 11.53
N SER A 996 -47.91 12.97 11.14
CA SER A 996 -48.20 14.05 12.09
C SER A 996 -49.43 13.77 12.96
N HIS A 997 -50.42 13.03 12.43
CA HIS A 997 -51.65 12.65 13.15
C HIS A 997 -51.58 11.26 13.79
N LEU A 998 -50.52 10.49 13.50
CA LEU A 998 -50.31 9.14 14.04
C LEU A 998 -50.40 9.08 15.57
N PRO A 999 -49.81 10.00 16.36
CA PRO A 999 -49.88 9.93 17.82
C PRO A 999 -51.30 10.10 18.38
N GLU A 1000 -52.14 10.93 17.74
CA GLU A 1000 -53.52 11.14 18.18
C GLU A 1000 -54.41 9.95 17.81
N VAL A 1001 -54.32 9.49 16.57
CA VAL A 1001 -55.17 8.41 16.05
C VAL A 1001 -54.77 7.05 16.62
N GLN A 1002 -53.49 6.78 16.88
CA GLN A 1002 -53.04 5.51 17.47
C GLN A 1002 -53.53 5.28 18.91
N HIS A 1003 -53.88 6.35 19.65
CA HIS A 1003 -54.42 6.25 21.01
C HIS A 1003 -55.96 6.35 21.08
N SER A 1004 -56.65 6.50 19.93
CA SER A 1004 -58.11 6.62 19.88
C SER A 1004 -58.82 5.36 20.37
N THR A 1005 -59.83 5.52 21.22
CA THR A 1005 -60.63 4.40 21.75
C THR A 1005 -61.60 3.86 20.71
N GLN A 1006 -62.11 2.63 20.94
CA GLN A 1006 -63.11 2.01 20.07
C GLN A 1006 -64.42 2.82 19.97
N GLU A 1007 -64.78 3.56 21.02
CA GLU A 1007 -65.96 4.44 21.02
C GLU A 1007 -65.73 5.69 20.15
N GLU A 1008 -64.52 6.26 20.18
CA GLU A 1008 -64.14 7.40 19.35
C GLU A 1008 -64.04 7.01 17.87
N ILE A 1009 -63.48 5.84 17.54
CA ILE A 1009 -63.42 5.29 16.18
C ILE A 1009 -64.83 5.01 15.65
N ALA A 1010 -65.72 4.42 16.47
CA ALA A 1010 -67.12 4.21 16.08
C ALA A 1010 -67.85 5.55 15.87
N GLY A 1011 -67.65 6.53 16.76
CA GLY A 1011 -68.22 7.87 16.64
C GLY A 1011 -67.69 8.64 15.42
N TYR A 1012 -66.45 8.39 15.02
CA TYR A 1012 -65.84 8.92 13.79
C TYR A 1012 -66.51 8.33 12.54
N LEU A 1013 -66.63 7.00 12.45
CA LEU A 1013 -67.24 6.32 11.30
C LEU A 1013 -68.74 6.62 11.12
N VAL A 1014 -69.46 6.98 12.19
CA VAL A 1014 -70.83 7.50 12.10
C VAL A 1014 -70.89 8.87 11.40
N ARG A 1015 -69.83 9.68 11.47
CA ARG A 1015 -69.72 10.97 10.78
C ARG A 1015 -69.15 10.82 9.37
N ASN A 1016 -68.15 9.95 9.21
CA ASN A 1016 -67.44 9.70 7.94
C ASN A 1016 -67.58 8.23 7.49
N PRO A 1017 -68.78 7.79 7.05
CA PRO A 1017 -69.03 6.39 6.71
C PRO A 1017 -68.29 5.90 5.46
N GLY A 1018 -67.73 6.80 4.64
CA GLY A 1018 -66.88 6.45 3.49
C GLY A 1018 -65.52 5.88 3.89
N ASP A 1019 -65.00 6.28 5.06
CA ASP A 1019 -63.62 6.00 5.47
C ASP A 1019 -63.45 4.59 6.07
N LEU A 1020 -64.55 3.82 6.19
CA LEU A 1020 -64.60 2.49 6.81
C LEU A 1020 -63.52 1.53 6.28
N ASP A 1021 -63.20 1.60 4.98
CA ASP A 1021 -62.16 0.75 4.38
C ASP A 1021 -60.74 1.20 4.77
N ALA A 1022 -60.47 2.51 4.79
CA ALA A 1022 -59.17 3.07 5.19
C ALA A 1022 -58.91 2.89 6.70
N VAL A 1023 -59.93 3.12 7.55
CA VAL A 1023 -59.88 2.86 8.99
C VAL A 1023 -59.61 1.37 9.27
N SER A 1024 -60.29 0.47 8.55
CA SER A 1024 -60.06 -0.98 8.63
C SER A 1024 -58.66 -1.37 8.16
N ALA A 1025 -58.15 -0.76 7.09
CA ALA A 1025 -56.80 -0.99 6.59
C ALA A 1025 -55.70 -0.49 7.55
N PHE A 1026 -55.91 0.65 8.21
CA PHE A 1026 -54.93 1.24 9.12
C PHE A 1026 -54.82 0.52 10.48
N PHE A 1027 -55.95 0.08 11.04
CA PHE A 1027 -56.00 -0.63 12.32
C PHE A 1027 -56.03 -2.17 12.14
N THR A 1028 -57.09 -2.71 11.53
CA THR A 1028 -57.36 -4.16 11.54
C THR A 1028 -56.47 -4.94 10.56
N PHE A 1029 -56.28 -4.47 9.33
CA PHE A 1029 -55.38 -5.13 8.38
C PHE A 1029 -53.93 -5.11 8.85
N TRP A 1030 -53.51 -4.02 9.50
CA TRP A 1030 -52.19 -3.90 10.12
C TRP A 1030 -51.90 -5.02 11.13
N GLU A 1031 -52.83 -5.26 12.07
CA GLU A 1031 -52.70 -6.33 13.07
C GLU A 1031 -52.68 -7.72 12.42
N ILE A 1032 -53.53 -7.96 11.41
CA ILE A 1032 -53.54 -9.21 10.64
C ILE A 1032 -52.17 -9.47 9.99
N GLY A 1033 -51.59 -8.47 9.33
CA GLY A 1033 -50.30 -8.61 8.65
C GLY A 1033 -49.12 -8.76 9.61
N GLN A 1034 -49.13 -8.03 10.75
CA GLN A 1034 -48.11 -8.18 11.80
C GLN A 1034 -48.09 -9.58 12.42
N ILE A 1035 -49.25 -10.25 12.54
CA ILE A 1035 -49.32 -11.66 12.98
C ILE A 1035 -48.55 -12.57 12.01
N PHE A 1036 -48.77 -12.44 10.70
CA PHE A 1036 -48.05 -13.23 9.69
C PHE A 1036 -46.56 -12.86 9.56
N TYR A 1037 -46.18 -11.62 9.89
CA TYR A 1037 -44.79 -11.17 9.85
C TYR A 1037 -43.97 -11.63 11.07
N THR A 1038 -44.56 -11.59 12.26
CA THR A 1038 -43.84 -11.90 13.52
C THR A 1038 -43.88 -13.38 13.89
N ALA A 1039 -44.96 -14.11 13.61
CA ALA A 1039 -45.11 -15.53 13.97
C ALA A 1039 -44.51 -16.47 12.91
N TYR A 1040 -43.20 -16.36 12.66
CA TYR A 1040 -42.48 -17.18 11.67
C TYR A 1040 -42.77 -18.69 11.81
N GLY A 1041 -43.23 -19.30 10.72
CA GLY A 1041 -43.37 -20.75 10.54
C GLY A 1041 -44.54 -21.43 11.27
N ASN A 1042 -45.00 -20.94 12.42
CA ASN A 1042 -45.95 -21.67 13.28
C ASN A 1042 -47.43 -21.34 12.98
N SER A 1043 -48.07 -22.19 12.17
CA SER A 1043 -49.49 -22.09 11.83
C SER A 1043 -50.44 -22.11 13.05
N GLN A 1044 -50.07 -22.76 14.16
CA GLN A 1044 -50.91 -22.80 15.37
C GLN A 1044 -50.84 -21.47 16.14
N THR A 1045 -49.67 -20.82 16.17
CA THR A 1045 -49.50 -19.47 16.72
C THR A 1045 -50.28 -18.44 15.90
N ILE A 1046 -50.14 -18.47 14.57
CA ILE A 1046 -50.88 -17.60 13.64
C ILE A 1046 -52.40 -17.77 13.84
N TRP A 1047 -52.90 -19.01 13.86
CA TRP A 1047 -54.31 -19.28 14.13
C TRP A 1047 -54.75 -18.75 15.50
N GLY A 1048 -53.97 -18.99 16.55
CA GLY A 1048 -54.28 -18.53 17.91
C GLY A 1048 -54.38 -17.01 18.01
N GLN A 1049 -53.45 -16.29 17.39
CA GLN A 1049 -53.44 -14.82 17.38
C GLN A 1049 -54.58 -14.24 16.53
N LEU A 1050 -54.85 -14.79 15.33
CA LEU A 1050 -56.01 -14.37 14.51
C LEU A 1050 -57.34 -14.67 15.22
N ARG A 1051 -57.44 -15.78 15.96
CA ARG A 1051 -58.62 -16.08 16.79
C ARG A 1051 -58.76 -15.12 17.96
N ALA A 1052 -57.67 -14.73 18.62
CA ALA A 1052 -57.69 -13.70 19.66
C ALA A 1052 -58.15 -12.35 19.09
N LEU A 1053 -57.63 -11.95 17.92
CA LEU A 1053 -58.03 -10.73 17.22
C LEU A 1053 -59.54 -10.68 16.92
N ILE A 1054 -60.13 -11.79 16.48
CA ILE A 1054 -61.58 -11.93 16.23
C ILE A 1054 -62.42 -11.77 17.52
N PHE A 1055 -61.83 -11.97 18.70
CA PHE A 1055 -62.50 -11.76 19.99
C PHE A 1055 -62.20 -10.39 20.63
N SER A 1056 -61.08 -9.74 20.30
CA SER A 1056 -60.75 -8.39 20.78
C SER A 1056 -61.35 -7.28 19.92
N THR A 1057 -61.48 -7.48 18.60
CA THR A 1057 -62.14 -6.53 17.69
C THR A 1057 -63.63 -6.80 17.60
N LEU A 1058 -64.43 -6.02 18.35
CA LEU A 1058 -65.89 -6.15 18.33
C LEU A 1058 -66.50 -5.58 17.02
N PRO A 1059 -67.64 -6.14 16.56
CA PRO A 1059 -68.10 -5.95 15.19
C PRO A 1059 -68.85 -4.61 14.99
N GLY A 1060 -68.12 -3.61 14.50
CA GLY A 1060 -68.69 -2.36 13.96
C GLY A 1060 -67.76 -1.71 12.93
N ASN A 1061 -66.49 -1.56 13.30
CA ASN A 1061 -65.51 -0.73 12.59
C ASN A 1061 -64.68 -1.48 11.52
N ILE A 1062 -64.95 -2.79 11.30
CA ILE A 1062 -64.18 -3.63 10.37
C ILE A 1062 -64.78 -3.56 8.96
N GLY A 1063 -63.97 -3.18 7.98
CA GLY A 1063 -64.31 -3.06 6.56
C GLY A 1063 -64.57 -4.41 5.87
N PRO A 1064 -65.11 -4.41 4.64
CA PRO A 1064 -65.52 -5.64 3.95
C PRO A 1064 -64.37 -6.62 3.68
N ALA A 1065 -63.16 -6.11 3.38
CA ALA A 1065 -62.02 -6.94 3.02
C ALA A 1065 -61.42 -7.69 4.23
N GLU A 1066 -61.15 -7.00 5.33
CA GLU A 1066 -60.62 -7.60 6.55
C GLU A 1066 -61.64 -8.56 7.18
N ARG A 1067 -62.93 -8.22 7.09
CA ARG A 1067 -64.03 -9.11 7.49
C ARG A 1067 -64.08 -10.38 6.64
N ALA A 1068 -63.76 -10.32 5.35
CA ALA A 1068 -63.63 -11.50 4.51
C ALA A 1068 -62.41 -12.35 4.90
N ILE A 1069 -61.24 -11.73 5.13
CA ILE A 1069 -60.01 -12.44 5.57
C ILE A 1069 -60.24 -13.18 6.89
N LEU A 1070 -60.76 -12.48 7.91
CA LEU A 1070 -61.04 -13.06 9.23
C LEU A 1070 -62.16 -14.13 9.16
N GLY A 1071 -63.07 -14.03 8.19
CA GLY A 1071 -64.11 -15.03 7.94
C GLY A 1071 -63.58 -16.41 7.52
N TYR A 1072 -62.34 -16.51 7.01
CA TYR A 1072 -61.69 -17.79 6.70
C TYR A 1072 -60.92 -18.38 7.89
N VAL A 1073 -60.94 -17.77 9.08
CA VAL A 1073 -60.26 -18.29 10.29
C VAL A 1073 -61.24 -19.15 11.14
N PRO A 1074 -61.15 -20.49 11.09
CA PRO A 1074 -62.16 -21.37 11.66
C PRO A 1074 -62.03 -21.49 13.18
N ALA A 1075 -63.14 -21.87 13.83
CA ALA A 1075 -63.21 -22.04 15.29
C ALA A 1075 -62.32 -23.15 15.87
N GLN A 1076 -61.75 -24.03 15.03
CA GLN A 1076 -60.84 -25.12 15.42
C GLN A 1076 -59.61 -25.14 14.49
N PHE A 1077 -58.41 -25.25 15.08
CA PHE A 1077 -57.14 -25.23 14.35
C PHE A 1077 -57.04 -26.29 13.24
N ALA A 1078 -57.62 -27.48 13.45
CA ALA A 1078 -57.57 -28.59 12.48
C ALA A 1078 -58.16 -28.27 11.09
N ASN A 1079 -58.93 -27.18 10.96
CA ASN A 1079 -59.51 -26.72 9.69
C ASN A 1079 -58.80 -25.47 9.11
N PHE A 1080 -57.74 -24.96 9.75
CA PHE A 1080 -57.11 -23.70 9.38
C PHE A 1080 -56.13 -23.86 8.22
N ASN A 1081 -56.53 -23.39 7.04
CA ASN A 1081 -55.64 -23.28 5.89
C ASN A 1081 -54.82 -21.98 5.98
N ARG A 1082 -53.61 -22.07 6.53
CA ARG A 1082 -52.66 -20.93 6.64
C ARG A 1082 -52.48 -20.25 5.28
N ASP A 1083 -52.17 -21.02 4.25
CA ASP A 1083 -51.67 -20.48 2.98
C ASP A 1083 -52.78 -19.77 2.19
N GLN A 1084 -54.02 -20.24 2.29
CA GLN A 1084 -55.20 -19.55 1.77
C GLN A 1084 -55.42 -18.19 2.45
N VAL A 1085 -55.32 -18.13 3.79
CA VAL A 1085 -55.46 -16.85 4.51
C VAL A 1085 -54.28 -15.93 4.19
N GLN A 1086 -53.05 -16.45 4.16
CA GLN A 1086 -51.85 -15.69 3.80
C GLN A 1086 -51.96 -15.12 2.37
N ALA A 1087 -52.48 -15.89 1.41
CA ALA A 1087 -52.73 -15.42 0.04
C ALA A 1087 -53.77 -14.29 -0.02
N MET A 1088 -54.80 -14.30 0.83
CA MET A 1088 -55.77 -13.20 0.93
C MET A 1088 -55.16 -11.94 1.56
N VAL A 1089 -54.32 -12.09 2.57
CA VAL A 1089 -53.57 -10.95 3.17
C VAL A 1089 -52.59 -10.36 2.16
N THR A 1090 -51.86 -11.21 1.41
CA THR A 1090 -51.02 -10.83 0.27
C THR A 1090 -51.80 -10.03 -0.76
N ALA A 1091 -52.95 -10.54 -1.23
CA ALA A 1091 -53.78 -9.86 -2.22
C ALA A 1091 -54.30 -8.49 -1.72
N ARG A 1092 -54.61 -8.37 -0.43
CA ARG A 1092 -55.05 -7.10 0.18
C ARG A 1092 -53.92 -6.09 0.33
N ALA A 1093 -52.70 -6.51 0.70
CA ALA A 1093 -51.53 -5.62 0.67
C ALA A 1093 -51.24 -5.09 -0.74
N VAL A 1094 -51.28 -5.97 -1.75
CA VAL A 1094 -51.16 -5.55 -3.16
C VAL A 1094 -52.27 -4.56 -3.54
N GLN A 1095 -53.51 -4.81 -3.13
CA GLN A 1095 -54.64 -3.90 -3.41
C GLN A 1095 -54.44 -2.50 -2.80
N ILE A 1096 -54.01 -2.42 -1.54
CA ILE A 1096 -53.79 -1.12 -0.86
C ILE A 1096 -52.63 -0.36 -1.52
N LEU A 1097 -51.59 -1.07 -1.95
CA LEU A 1097 -50.45 -0.50 -2.66
C LEU A 1097 -50.77 0.00 -4.08
N THR A 1098 -51.75 -0.59 -4.77
CA THR A 1098 -51.94 -0.40 -6.23
C THR A 1098 -53.27 0.23 -6.66
N ALA A 1099 -54.32 0.21 -5.84
CA ALA A 1099 -55.60 0.79 -6.24
C ALA A 1099 -55.58 2.33 -6.06
N PRO A 1100 -55.96 3.13 -7.08
CA PRO A 1100 -55.88 4.60 -7.03
C PRO A 1100 -56.61 5.27 -5.85
N GLN A 1101 -57.63 4.59 -5.31
CA GLN A 1101 -58.35 5.00 -4.10
C GLN A 1101 -57.47 5.22 -2.86
N TYR A 1102 -56.29 4.58 -2.78
CA TYR A 1102 -55.33 4.77 -1.68
C TYR A 1102 -54.19 5.74 -2.02
N GLN A 1103 -54.08 6.19 -3.28
CA GLN A 1103 -53.14 7.22 -3.73
C GLN A 1103 -51.65 6.91 -3.43
N ILE A 1104 -51.28 5.62 -3.42
CA ILE A 1104 -49.90 5.11 -3.25
C ILE A 1104 -49.31 4.69 -4.60
N GLU A 1105 -50.00 3.81 -5.34
CA GLU A 1105 -49.64 3.35 -6.69
C GLU A 1105 -48.19 2.82 -6.82
N ARG A 1106 -47.75 2.03 -5.84
CA ARG A 1106 -46.45 1.35 -5.78
C ARG A 1106 -46.61 -0.18 -5.86
N PRO A 1107 -46.69 -0.79 -7.05
CA PRO A 1107 -46.81 -2.24 -7.18
C PRO A 1107 -45.56 -2.96 -6.66
N PRO A 1108 -45.72 -3.97 -5.79
CA PRO A 1108 -44.58 -4.74 -5.26
C PRO A 1108 -43.95 -5.65 -6.34
N PRO A 1109 -42.70 -6.10 -6.14
CA PRO A 1109 -42.02 -6.98 -7.09
C PRO A 1109 -42.81 -8.26 -7.42
N ALA A 1110 -42.74 -8.68 -8.69
CA ALA A 1110 -43.39 -9.91 -9.14
C ALA A 1110 -42.91 -11.13 -8.35
N ASN A 1111 -43.86 -11.97 -7.90
CA ASN A 1111 -43.62 -13.14 -7.06
C ASN A 1111 -42.97 -12.87 -5.69
N ALA A 1112 -43.06 -11.63 -5.15
CA ALA A 1112 -42.59 -11.32 -3.80
C ALA A 1112 -43.22 -12.25 -2.74
N THR A 1113 -42.38 -12.76 -1.84
CA THR A 1113 -42.84 -13.47 -0.63
C THR A 1113 -43.65 -12.55 0.27
N PHE A 1114 -44.46 -13.11 1.18
CA PHE A 1114 -45.24 -12.29 2.11
C PHE A 1114 -44.35 -11.36 2.94
N GLN A 1115 -43.17 -11.80 3.38
CA GLN A 1115 -42.25 -10.96 4.15
C GLN A 1115 -41.67 -9.81 3.31
N GLN A 1116 -41.28 -10.06 2.05
CA GLN A 1116 -40.82 -8.99 1.14
C GLN A 1116 -41.95 -7.98 0.86
N LEU A 1117 -43.18 -8.47 0.62
CA LEU A 1117 -44.37 -7.64 0.44
C LEU A 1117 -44.70 -6.82 1.69
N TRP A 1118 -44.59 -7.41 2.88
CA TRP A 1118 -44.85 -6.71 4.15
C TRP A 1118 -43.81 -5.62 4.42
N LEU A 1119 -42.53 -5.90 4.14
CA LEU A 1119 -41.45 -4.91 4.22
C LEU A 1119 -41.63 -3.75 3.22
N HIS A 1120 -42.17 -4.02 2.03
CA HIS A 1120 -42.48 -2.99 1.03
C HIS A 1120 -43.78 -2.21 1.35
N PHE A 1121 -44.76 -2.84 2.00
CA PHE A 1121 -46.01 -2.19 2.44
C PHE A 1121 -45.82 -1.29 3.67
N ASN A 1122 -45.02 -1.73 4.65
CA ASN A 1122 -44.85 -1.10 5.96
C ASN A 1122 -44.65 0.43 5.94
N PRO A 1123 -43.76 1.03 5.11
CA PRO A 1123 -43.56 2.48 5.07
C PRO A 1123 -44.83 3.27 4.76
N TYR A 1124 -45.68 2.75 3.87
CA TYR A 1124 -46.88 3.43 3.40
C TYR A 1124 -48.08 3.34 4.36
N ARG A 1125 -47.91 2.78 5.58
CA ARG A 1125 -48.98 2.74 6.58
C ARG A 1125 -49.52 4.14 6.92
N CYS A 1126 -48.65 5.14 7.00
CA CYS A 1126 -49.04 6.52 7.26
C CYS A 1126 -49.83 7.13 6.08
N ASN A 1127 -49.53 6.75 4.83
CA ASN A 1127 -50.32 7.18 3.66
C ASN A 1127 -51.78 6.71 3.75
N VAL A 1128 -52.03 5.50 4.28
CA VAL A 1128 -53.39 4.99 4.52
C VAL A 1128 -54.13 5.81 5.59
N LEU A 1129 -53.42 6.29 6.62
CA LEU A 1129 -53.99 7.19 7.63
C LEU A 1129 -54.36 8.56 7.04
N ALA A 1130 -53.55 9.09 6.11
CA ALA A 1130 -53.81 10.37 5.45
C ALA A 1130 -55.09 10.39 4.58
N LEU A 1131 -55.72 9.23 4.33
CA LEU A 1131 -57.01 9.10 3.64
C LEU A 1131 -58.23 9.38 4.54
N PHE A 1132 -58.03 9.52 5.86
CA PHE A 1132 -59.10 9.76 6.82
C PHE A 1132 -59.71 11.16 6.61
N THR A 1133 -61.01 11.23 6.33
CA THR A 1133 -61.71 12.50 6.06
C THR A 1133 -61.62 13.43 7.28
N GLY A 1134 -61.08 14.63 7.06
CA GLY A 1134 -61.01 15.69 8.07
C GLY A 1134 -59.69 15.83 8.84
N LEU A 1135 -58.66 15.01 8.54
CA LEU A 1135 -57.30 15.29 9.01
C LEU A 1135 -56.76 16.58 8.37
N ALA A 1136 -55.99 17.37 9.12
CA ALA A 1136 -55.36 18.58 8.60
C ALA A 1136 -54.11 18.22 7.78
N ARG A 1137 -54.05 18.62 6.49
CA ARG A 1137 -52.86 18.39 5.64
C ARG A 1137 -51.64 19.07 6.28
N CYS A 1138 -50.56 18.31 6.44
CA CYS A 1138 -49.27 18.88 6.83
C CYS A 1138 -48.74 19.71 5.63
N PRO A 1139 -48.09 20.85 5.84
CA PRO A 1139 -47.29 21.48 4.78
C PRO A 1139 -46.33 20.46 4.16
N THR A 1140 -45.99 20.61 2.88
CA THR A 1140 -44.99 19.72 2.26
C THR A 1140 -43.61 19.98 2.87
N PRO A 1141 -42.80 18.92 3.11
CA PRO A 1141 -41.43 19.08 3.57
C PRO A 1141 -40.49 19.62 2.48
N PHE A 1142 -40.94 19.71 1.23
CA PHE A 1142 -40.07 19.99 0.08
C PHE A 1142 -40.19 21.42 -0.45
N THR A 1143 -39.14 21.86 -1.14
CA THR A 1143 -39.13 23.07 -1.97
C THR A 1143 -38.55 22.79 -3.35
N VAL A 1144 -39.20 23.35 -4.37
CA VAL A 1144 -38.76 23.34 -5.77
C VAL A 1144 -38.35 24.76 -6.17
N TYR A 1145 -37.06 24.97 -6.41
CA TYR A 1145 -36.56 26.18 -7.06
C TYR A 1145 -36.50 25.97 -8.57
N ASP A 1146 -37.04 26.90 -9.37
CA ASP A 1146 -36.94 26.89 -10.82
C ASP A 1146 -36.05 28.05 -11.27
N SER A 1147 -34.93 27.74 -11.94
CA SER A 1147 -33.91 28.74 -12.27
C SER A 1147 -34.29 29.62 -13.47
N GLY A 1148 -35.32 29.24 -14.23
CA GLY A 1148 -35.77 29.98 -15.42
C GLY A 1148 -36.60 31.22 -15.09
N ASP A 1149 -37.37 31.20 -13.99
CA ASP A 1149 -38.14 32.33 -13.48
C ASP A 1149 -37.68 32.80 -12.08
N GLN A 1150 -36.71 32.10 -11.48
CA GLN A 1150 -36.16 32.33 -10.14
C GLN A 1150 -37.20 32.19 -9.02
N SER A 1151 -38.27 31.43 -9.25
CA SER A 1151 -39.29 31.14 -8.23
C SER A 1151 -38.85 30.04 -7.26
N LEU A 1152 -39.31 30.14 -6.02
CA LEU A 1152 -39.24 29.09 -5.02
C LEU A 1152 -40.66 28.63 -4.67
N THR A 1153 -41.04 27.45 -5.12
CA THR A 1153 -42.35 26.85 -4.86
C THR A 1153 -42.25 25.88 -3.69
N LEU A 1154 -43.06 26.09 -2.65
CA LEU A 1154 -43.20 25.17 -1.51
C LEU A 1154 -44.15 24.00 -1.84
N ASP A 1155 -45.27 24.27 -2.54
CA ASP A 1155 -46.33 23.28 -2.76
C ASP A 1155 -46.94 23.38 -4.17
N THR A 1156 -46.93 22.27 -4.90
CA THR A 1156 -47.43 22.15 -6.29
C THR A 1156 -48.88 21.63 -6.38
N ASP A 1157 -49.39 20.96 -5.34
CA ASP A 1157 -50.79 20.47 -5.29
C ASP A 1157 -51.81 21.62 -5.30
N LEU A 1158 -51.41 22.84 -4.91
CA LEU A 1158 -52.29 24.01 -4.79
C LEU A 1158 -52.77 24.60 -6.13
N SER A 1159 -52.32 24.07 -7.26
CA SER A 1159 -52.69 24.56 -8.60
C SER A 1159 -54.19 24.36 -8.98
N ALA A 1160 -54.95 23.56 -8.21
CA ALA A 1160 -56.33 23.21 -8.54
C ALA A 1160 -57.44 24.06 -7.87
N ALA A 1161 -57.15 24.87 -6.84
CA ALA A 1161 -58.18 25.65 -6.14
C ALA A 1161 -57.64 26.98 -5.55
N PRO A 1162 -58.30 28.14 -5.78
CA PRO A 1162 -57.81 29.43 -5.31
C PRO A 1162 -58.03 29.59 -3.80
N VAL A 1163 -56.93 29.70 -3.04
CA VAL A 1163 -56.95 29.98 -1.60
C VAL A 1163 -57.48 31.41 -1.35
N PRO A 1164 -58.48 31.60 -0.46
CA PRO A 1164 -58.97 32.93 -0.12
C PRO A 1164 -57.86 33.81 0.50
N ALA A 1165 -57.72 35.05 0.01
CA ALA A 1165 -56.61 35.94 0.39
C ALA A 1165 -56.32 36.09 1.90
N PRO A 1166 -57.31 36.08 2.84
CA PRO A 1166 -57.04 36.14 4.27
C PRO A 1166 -56.32 34.90 4.86
N VAL A 1167 -56.35 33.76 4.14
CA VAL A 1167 -55.67 32.51 4.55
C VAL A 1167 -54.22 32.52 4.08
N ALA A 1168 -53.95 32.95 2.85
CA ALA A 1168 -52.59 33.10 2.32
C ALA A 1168 -51.72 34.05 3.15
N ALA A 1169 -52.33 35.07 3.76
CA ALA A 1169 -51.66 36.03 4.65
C ALA A 1169 -51.33 35.51 6.07
N ARG A 1170 -51.66 34.25 6.40
CA ARG A 1170 -51.43 33.64 7.73
C ARG A 1170 -50.42 32.49 7.75
N ILE A 1171 -49.86 32.11 6.60
CA ILE A 1171 -48.93 30.98 6.46
C ILE A 1171 -47.48 31.53 6.50
N ASN A 1172 -47.20 32.43 7.45
CA ASN A 1172 -45.94 33.19 7.57
C ASN A 1172 -45.66 33.72 9.03
N VAL A 1173 -46.38 33.30 10.11
CA VAL A 1173 -46.17 33.65 11.57
C VAL A 1173 -46.94 32.67 12.54
N VAL A 1174 -46.53 32.01 13.66
CA VAL A 1174 -45.28 31.46 14.29
C VAL A 1174 -45.61 30.19 15.18
N HIS A 1175 -44.71 29.19 15.24
CA HIS A 1175 -44.60 27.91 16.02
C HIS A 1175 -45.40 26.61 15.63
N HIS A 1176 -44.69 25.46 15.42
CA HIS A 1176 -45.11 24.19 14.73
C HIS A 1176 -44.67 22.84 15.39
N MET A 1177 -44.89 22.68 16.69
CA MET A 1177 -45.49 21.40 17.14
C MET A 1177 -47.03 21.41 16.90
N SER A 1178 -47.48 22.11 15.85
CA SER A 1178 -48.88 22.45 15.56
C SER A 1178 -49.06 23.81 14.83
N SER A 1179 -48.35 24.05 13.72
CA SER A 1179 -48.79 25.05 12.71
C SER A 1179 -47.69 25.91 12.01
N GLN A 1180 -46.75 26.55 12.73
CA GLN A 1180 -45.95 27.68 12.20
C GLN A 1180 -44.42 27.90 12.63
N ASP A 1181 -43.62 26.95 13.17
CA ASP A 1181 -42.16 27.06 13.50
C ASP A 1181 -41.32 27.57 12.33
N VAL A 1182 -41.75 27.10 11.15
CA VAL A 1182 -41.38 27.58 9.82
C VAL A 1182 -41.23 29.10 9.80
N ASP A 1183 -42.02 29.82 10.60
CA ASP A 1183 -42.16 31.25 10.52
C ASP A 1183 -41.31 32.07 11.51
N GLU A 1184 -40.81 31.50 12.62
CA GLU A 1184 -39.69 32.14 13.38
C GLU A 1184 -38.36 31.82 12.68
N VAL A 1185 -38.30 30.67 12.01
CA VAL A 1185 -37.28 30.39 11.00
C VAL A 1185 -37.39 31.39 9.84
N LEU A 1186 -38.59 31.75 9.35
CA LEU A 1186 -38.75 32.80 8.34
C LEU A 1186 -38.49 34.21 8.87
N ASP A 1187 -38.89 34.58 10.10
CA ASP A 1187 -38.57 35.90 10.67
C ASP A 1187 -37.06 36.04 10.95
N ILE A 1188 -36.33 34.94 11.21
CA ILE A 1188 -34.86 34.94 11.21
C ILE A 1188 -34.32 35.12 9.78
N LEU A 1189 -34.86 34.38 8.80
CA LEU A 1189 -34.59 34.55 7.36
C LEU A 1189 -35.12 35.87 6.76
N GLN A 1190 -35.85 36.70 7.53
CA GLN A 1190 -36.41 38.00 7.11
C GLN A 1190 -36.10 39.15 8.08
N SER A 1191 -35.27 38.91 9.09
CA SER A 1191 -34.53 39.95 9.81
C SER A 1191 -33.80 40.87 8.82
N GLN A 1192 -33.31 42.06 9.23
CA GLN A 1192 -32.63 42.98 8.30
C GLN A 1192 -31.27 42.46 7.76
N ALA A 1193 -30.93 41.20 8.07
CA ALA A 1193 -29.82 40.42 7.54
C ALA A 1193 -30.30 39.20 6.73
N GLY A 1194 -31.52 38.71 6.98
CA GLY A 1194 -32.27 37.80 6.11
C GLY A 1194 -32.79 38.50 4.84
N GLN A 1195 -33.26 39.74 4.95
CA GLN A 1195 -33.51 40.64 3.82
C GLN A 1195 -32.21 41.25 3.25
N ALA A 1196 -31.23 40.38 3.00
CA ALA A 1196 -30.23 40.51 1.94
C ALA A 1196 -29.98 39.15 1.21
N VAL A 1197 -30.55 38.03 1.68
CA VAL A 1197 -30.11 36.66 1.35
C VAL A 1197 -30.48 36.18 -0.06
N VAL A 1198 -31.41 36.85 -0.75
CA VAL A 1198 -31.65 36.69 -2.19
C VAL A 1198 -31.04 37.84 -3.01
N GLN A 1199 -30.73 38.98 -2.37
CA GLN A 1199 -30.76 40.27 -3.05
C GLN A 1199 -29.62 40.45 -4.07
N GLN A 1200 -29.99 40.52 -5.35
CA GLN A 1200 -29.19 41.12 -6.43
C GLN A 1200 -27.81 40.45 -6.60
N LEU A 1201 -27.72 39.21 -7.08
CA LEU A 1201 -27.90 38.84 -8.50
C LEU A 1201 -27.09 39.67 -9.53
N ASP A 1202 -26.10 40.47 -9.11
CA ASP A 1202 -25.12 41.11 -10.02
C ASP A 1202 -23.72 41.19 -9.36
N PRO A 1203 -22.63 40.68 -9.97
CA PRO A 1203 -21.40 40.35 -9.22
C PRO A 1203 -20.34 41.47 -9.21
N GLN A 1204 -20.74 42.75 -9.09
CA GLN A 1204 -19.81 43.89 -9.09
C GLN A 1204 -20.13 44.96 -8.03
N VAL A 1205 -19.35 44.99 -6.95
CA VAL A 1205 -18.59 46.17 -6.50
C VAL A 1205 -17.52 45.77 -5.46
N ASN A 1206 -16.35 46.40 -5.60
CA ASN A 1206 -15.14 46.29 -4.78
C ASN A 1206 -15.37 46.26 -3.24
N TYR A 1207 -14.64 45.43 -2.49
CA TYR A 1207 -13.20 45.55 -2.20
C TYR A 1207 -12.90 46.85 -1.41
N LEU A 1208 -13.23 46.83 -0.11
CA LEU A 1208 -12.67 47.64 0.97
C LEU A 1208 -13.16 47.07 2.32
N GLN A 1209 -12.25 46.87 3.28
CA GLN A 1209 -12.54 46.39 4.66
C GLN A 1209 -12.88 44.89 4.84
N GLN A 1210 -12.01 44.03 4.29
CA GLN A 1210 -11.12 43.29 5.21
C GLN A 1210 -9.76 44.00 5.22
#